data_AF-A0A1W1W715-F1
#
_entry.id   AF-A0A1W1W715-F1
#
_cell.length_a   1.000
_cell.length_b   1.000
_cell.length_c   1.000
_cell.angle_alpha   90.00
_cell.angle_beta   90.00
_cell.angle_gamma   90.00
#
_symmetry.space_group_name_H-M   'P 1'
#
loop_
_entity.id
_entity.type
_entity.pdbx_description
1 polymer ?
#
loop_
_entity_poly.entity_id
_entity_poly.type
_entity_poly.pdbx_seq_one_letter_code
_entity_poly.pdbx_strand_id
1 'polypeptide(L)'
;MKIMKMRFTRHYTTSGGRKFQGLFPHIQSDSVHWSSIDDAFRVFDAASLGAMLSAAYDSPDFGVQRPALLVLWYRAMINPPHGQVSSSFGDLPVLLSTVHKAIPQLRVFEDYEPADPRLPVHVAVNGGRYRIHPGNLTNAVALIGVVQTTAHAIDSFILETKGFAATDLLEAALSYCDWRLTQLEKVWPLRNATHDRIQRPGIKEIETVRVIHQAAPTEWLNRCAYPERAAVAWGWVSQKATSVRFDMQPMAQSMGPVLAVDSCLGVIPIPAAEVLNAVGIAMAHLALEVRDVREAQRSIQIETEEFVRRVLNMPVCDHDGAVVTVVAPGTRHVFAMGIVAALDPDALSRAVHAVTDGLMEFDASAIEDGRLDPSASVYRILLYGGPFRLSRWRNGSIIQASVYDFVAIVRDVQQLGRNYDLLWEFLMAITDHEKKAGFMAVCLLDAWHHWLEFGVLNPVYWETALLVSPTDHQQWMRAVAWDPIEETLYKALFPPIREWAWTHLDDPERATLVDPLGTPVMIATNPSIVVVVPQHKLVGWEDLDPAFCTGVSEGILATCIRHSRIAQILRESSTDPVIIVVEFVDDEQATQHPGSVGVAVDRNQPRSMIVLRLSSSWIKELIRNPKTAHAAVGQALFAGLDLISSVDLNIVQQPFLEAWNESPPIAMMGLQESTLNSSSQGVESLPDMISAVNHMLAQELAIAGIQSGTYHGAAMVDIARMVLTILASRIQALLTNWSMYAIDVVAKYLNAAHGERMRARQQLGAALRAPWSEVWRQEALRNPQGPEITRPLEVLLEYLVARETCGVMRPDRFDVGYGRAVFNWFLKIGTILSSADQGLTEWIINVTP
;
A
#
# COMPACT_ATOMS: atom_id res chain seq x y z
N MET A 1 -15.93 -1.04 23.48
CA MET A 1 -16.74 -0.40 22.43
C MET A 1 -15.86 0.59 21.67
N LYS A 2 -15.40 0.25 20.46
CA LYS A 2 -14.81 1.22 19.53
C LYS A 2 -15.98 1.89 18.80
N ILE A 3 -16.13 3.21 18.97
CA ILE A 3 -17.10 4.02 18.22
C ILE A 3 -16.49 4.25 16.84
N MET A 4 -17.06 3.63 15.81
CA MET A 4 -16.75 3.88 14.41
C MET A 4 -17.43 5.20 14.00
N LYS A 5 -16.65 6.23 13.71
CA LYS A 5 -17.15 7.51 13.16
C LYS A 5 -17.27 7.35 11.64
N MET A 6 -18.47 7.45 11.09
CA MET A 6 -18.68 7.56 9.65
C MET A 6 -18.39 9.00 9.17
N ARG A 7 -17.61 9.13 8.10
CA ARG A 7 -17.67 10.30 7.20
C ARG A 7 -18.80 10.07 6.19
N PHE A 8 -19.65 11.08 5.98
CA PHE A 8 -20.79 10.98 5.07
C PHE A 8 -20.32 10.82 3.62
N THR A 9 -20.67 9.70 2.97
CA THR A 9 -20.64 9.55 1.51
C THR A 9 -21.90 10.23 0.94
N ARG A 10 -21.74 11.22 0.05
CA ARG A 10 -22.89 11.87 -0.60
C ARG A 10 -23.43 10.97 -1.71
N HIS A 11 -24.73 10.70 -1.69
CA HIS A 11 -25.44 10.04 -2.79
C HIS A 11 -25.81 11.09 -3.85
N TYR A 12 -25.25 10.97 -5.06
CA TYR A 12 -25.70 11.73 -6.22
C TYR A 12 -26.81 10.94 -6.91
N THR A 13 -28.05 11.41 -6.80
CA THR A 13 -29.19 10.82 -7.49
C THR A 13 -29.28 11.37 -8.92
N THR A 14 -29.31 10.49 -9.92
CA THR A 14 -29.77 10.85 -11.26
C THR A 14 -30.82 9.84 -11.69
N SER A 15 -32.05 10.31 -11.90
CA SER A 15 -33.13 9.51 -12.45
C SER A 15 -33.06 9.56 -13.99
N GLY A 16 -33.02 8.39 -14.62
CA GLY A 16 -33.03 8.22 -16.07
C GLY A 16 -31.64 8.25 -16.70
N GLY A 17 -31.32 7.21 -17.48
CA GLY A 17 -30.02 6.94 -18.11
C GLY A 17 -29.51 7.97 -19.13
N ARG A 18 -29.45 9.26 -18.77
CA ARG A 18 -28.66 10.27 -19.47
C ARG A 18 -27.18 9.98 -19.26
N LYS A 19 -26.39 10.16 -20.32
CA LYS A 19 -24.93 9.99 -20.33
C LYS A 19 -24.30 10.73 -19.14
N PHE A 20 -23.60 9.99 -18.28
CA PHE A 20 -22.86 10.47 -17.11
C PHE A 20 -21.72 11.48 -17.41
N GLN A 21 -21.49 11.84 -18.68
CA GLN A 21 -20.45 12.78 -19.12
C GLN A 21 -20.59 14.22 -18.57
N GLY A 22 -21.74 14.58 -17.97
CA GLY A 22 -21.99 15.94 -17.45
C GLY A 22 -21.89 16.11 -15.93
N LEU A 23 -21.49 15.09 -15.17
CA LEU A 23 -21.57 15.13 -13.70
C LEU A 23 -20.40 15.87 -13.04
N PHE A 24 -19.33 16.16 -13.78
CA PHE A 24 -18.21 16.91 -13.25
C PHE A 24 -17.80 18.02 -14.21
N PRO A 25 -17.46 19.20 -13.69
CA PRO A 25 -17.18 20.36 -14.50
C PRO A 25 -15.82 20.24 -15.20
N HIS A 26 -15.80 20.53 -16.50
CA HIS A 26 -14.58 20.85 -17.25
C HIS A 26 -14.44 22.37 -17.25
N ILE A 27 -13.37 22.87 -16.64
CA ILE A 27 -13.07 24.30 -16.54
C ILE A 27 -11.93 24.60 -17.51
N GLN A 28 -12.30 25.11 -18.69
CA GLN A 28 -11.33 25.65 -19.66
C GLN A 28 -11.09 27.12 -19.38
N SER A 29 -9.90 27.63 -19.74
CA SER A 29 -9.57 29.05 -19.61
C SER A 29 -10.66 29.97 -20.18
N ASP A 30 -11.23 29.64 -21.33
CA ASP A 30 -12.26 30.46 -22.00
C ASP A 30 -13.61 30.49 -21.26
N SER A 31 -13.84 29.56 -20.33
CA SER A 31 -15.07 29.47 -19.53
C SER A 31 -15.04 30.32 -18.25
N VAL A 32 -13.91 30.98 -17.96
CA VAL A 32 -13.69 31.72 -16.71
C VAL A 32 -13.97 33.21 -16.89
N HIS A 33 -14.67 33.82 -15.94
CA HIS A 33 -14.88 35.28 -15.89
C HIS A 33 -13.63 36.05 -15.38
N TRP A 34 -12.56 36.04 -16.17
CA TRP A 34 -11.25 36.59 -15.81
C TRP A 34 -11.27 38.06 -15.35
N SER A 35 -12.13 38.90 -15.93
CA SER A 35 -12.20 40.33 -15.59
C SER A 35 -12.47 40.57 -14.11
N SER A 36 -13.28 39.72 -13.48
CA SER A 36 -13.57 39.84 -12.04
C SER A 36 -12.35 39.55 -11.17
N ILE A 37 -11.49 38.62 -11.60
CA ILE A 37 -10.24 38.28 -10.92
C ILE A 37 -9.21 39.38 -11.16
N ASP A 38 -9.09 39.88 -12.39
CA ASP A 38 -8.18 40.99 -12.73
C ASP A 38 -8.50 42.26 -11.94
N ASP A 39 -9.78 42.60 -11.79
CA ASP A 39 -10.23 43.75 -10.99
C ASP A 39 -9.82 43.60 -9.52
N ALA A 40 -9.92 42.38 -8.97
CA ALA A 40 -9.47 42.08 -7.61
C ALA A 40 -7.94 42.15 -7.46
N PHE A 41 -7.20 41.83 -8.52
CA PHE A 41 -5.72 41.89 -8.52
C PHE A 41 -5.17 43.31 -8.69
N ARG A 42 -5.93 44.23 -9.30
CA ARG A 42 -5.46 45.54 -9.78
C ARG A 42 -4.66 46.37 -8.78
N VAL A 43 -4.95 46.25 -7.49
CA VAL A 43 -4.29 47.05 -6.43
C VAL A 43 -2.93 46.49 -6.01
N PHE A 44 -2.66 45.21 -6.26
CA PHE A 44 -1.50 44.51 -5.71
C PHE A 44 -0.26 44.62 -6.60
N ASP A 45 0.90 44.67 -5.95
CA ASP A 45 2.19 44.44 -6.60
C ASP A 45 2.30 42.97 -7.04
N ALA A 46 2.70 42.75 -8.30
CA ALA A 46 2.71 41.43 -8.92
C ALA A 46 3.67 40.44 -8.25
N ALA A 47 4.86 40.89 -7.85
CA ALA A 47 5.83 40.03 -7.18
C ALA A 47 5.32 39.58 -5.80
N SER A 48 4.72 40.49 -5.04
CA SER A 48 4.10 40.18 -3.75
C SER A 48 2.92 39.21 -3.89
N LEU A 49 2.03 39.44 -4.87
CA LEU A 49 0.85 38.61 -5.11
C LEU A 49 1.23 37.21 -5.56
N GLY A 50 2.17 37.10 -6.51
CA GLY A 50 2.69 35.82 -6.98
C GLY A 50 3.33 35.01 -5.85
N ALA A 51 4.13 35.66 -4.99
CA ALA A 51 4.74 35.01 -3.84
C ALA A 51 3.70 34.57 -2.79
N MET A 52 2.70 35.40 -2.50
CA MET A 52 1.65 35.08 -1.53
C MET A 52 0.78 33.91 -1.99
N LEU A 53 0.36 33.88 -3.26
CA LEU A 53 -0.44 32.78 -3.82
C LEU A 53 0.37 31.48 -3.88
N SER A 54 1.65 31.57 -4.24
CA SER A 54 2.60 30.44 -4.30
C SER A 54 2.87 29.87 -2.90
N ALA A 55 3.03 30.73 -1.88
CA ALA A 55 3.14 30.32 -0.48
C ALA A 55 1.85 29.67 0.04
N ALA A 56 0.69 30.25 -0.29
CA ALA A 56 -0.61 29.69 0.09
C ALA A 56 -0.81 28.29 -0.50
N TYR A 57 -0.44 28.09 -1.77
CA TYR A 57 -0.66 26.83 -2.48
C TYR A 57 0.15 25.66 -1.89
N ASP A 58 1.39 25.92 -1.47
CA ASP A 58 2.25 24.93 -0.80
C ASP A 58 1.93 24.75 0.69
N SER A 59 1.20 25.70 1.30
CA SER A 59 0.91 25.68 2.72
C SER A 59 0.03 24.49 3.10
N PRO A 60 0.30 23.82 4.24
CA PRO A 60 -0.59 22.79 4.77
C PRO A 60 -2.00 23.32 5.10
N ASP A 61 -2.12 24.61 5.44
CA ASP A 61 -3.35 25.20 5.97
C ASP A 61 -4.39 25.56 4.88
N PHE A 62 -3.95 25.66 3.63
CA PHE A 62 -4.82 25.97 2.49
C PHE A 62 -4.95 24.80 1.52
N GLY A 63 -4.64 23.58 1.96
CA GLY A 63 -4.69 22.39 1.12
C GLY A 63 -6.03 22.25 0.38
N VAL A 64 -7.15 22.42 1.10
CA VAL A 64 -8.50 22.33 0.54
C VAL A 64 -8.74 23.33 -0.59
N GLN A 65 -8.18 24.55 -0.51
CA GLN A 65 -8.38 25.63 -1.48
C GLN A 65 -7.35 25.64 -2.62
N ARG A 66 -6.49 24.62 -2.73
CA ARG A 66 -5.47 24.53 -3.78
C ARG A 66 -6.07 24.73 -5.19
N PRO A 67 -7.17 24.08 -5.61
CA PRO A 67 -7.75 24.32 -6.93
C PRO A 67 -8.03 25.80 -7.25
N ALA A 68 -8.65 26.54 -6.32
CA ALA A 68 -8.85 27.99 -6.46
C ALA A 68 -7.53 28.77 -6.47
N LEU A 69 -6.59 28.42 -5.59
CA LEU A 69 -5.27 29.05 -5.52
C LEU A 69 -4.45 28.85 -6.81
N LEU A 70 -4.59 27.70 -7.48
CA LEU A 70 -3.94 27.44 -8.76
C LEU A 70 -4.47 28.36 -9.86
N VAL A 71 -5.78 28.55 -9.93
CA VAL A 71 -6.41 29.50 -10.88
C VAL A 71 -5.91 30.92 -10.64
N LEU A 72 -5.88 31.35 -9.38
CA LEU A 72 -5.40 32.68 -9.00
C LEU A 72 -3.91 32.85 -9.34
N TRP A 73 -3.08 31.86 -8.99
CA TRP A 73 -1.64 31.88 -9.27
C TRP A 73 -1.37 31.91 -10.77
N TYR A 74 -2.02 31.03 -11.53
CA TYR A 74 -1.96 31.02 -13.00
C TYR A 74 -2.28 32.41 -13.55
N ARG A 75 -3.41 33.00 -13.16
CA ARG A 75 -3.80 34.32 -13.68
C ARG A 75 -2.78 35.40 -13.32
N ALA A 76 -2.22 35.37 -12.11
CA ALA A 76 -1.20 36.32 -11.67
C ALA A 76 0.12 36.21 -12.46
N MET A 77 0.46 35.03 -12.97
CA MET A 77 1.65 34.83 -13.81
C MET A 77 1.43 35.24 -15.27
N ILE A 78 0.24 34.96 -15.81
CA ILE A 78 -0.09 35.22 -17.23
C ILE A 78 -0.49 36.67 -17.47
N ASN A 79 -1.18 37.28 -16.51
CA ASN A 79 -1.59 38.68 -16.54
C ASN A 79 -1.21 39.38 -15.22
N PRO A 80 0.09 39.68 -15.00
CA PRO A 80 0.56 40.24 -13.74
C PRO A 80 -0.05 41.63 -13.47
N PRO A 81 -0.53 41.91 -12.25
CA PRO A 81 -1.11 43.20 -11.93
C PRO A 81 -0.07 44.33 -11.92
N HIS A 82 -0.52 45.57 -12.10
CA HIS A 82 0.32 46.76 -12.10
C HIS A 82 0.16 47.62 -10.83
N GLY A 83 -0.38 47.04 -9.77
CA GLY A 83 -0.59 47.72 -8.50
C GLY A 83 0.71 47.94 -7.73
N GLN A 84 0.58 48.52 -6.53
CA GLN A 84 1.71 48.86 -5.65
C GLN A 84 1.52 48.34 -4.22
N VAL A 85 0.36 47.78 -3.89
CA VAL A 85 0.07 47.30 -2.54
C VAL A 85 0.69 45.91 -2.37
N SER A 86 1.47 45.71 -1.31
CA SER A 86 1.98 44.38 -0.97
C SER A 86 0.83 43.50 -0.49
N SER A 87 0.62 42.34 -1.12
CA SER A 87 -0.40 41.38 -0.68
C SER A 87 0.01 40.64 0.60
N SER A 88 -0.99 40.16 1.35
CA SER A 88 -0.86 39.36 2.56
C SER A 88 -1.86 38.20 2.57
N PHE A 89 -1.71 37.24 3.49
CA PHE A 89 -2.72 36.20 3.70
C PHE A 89 -4.07 36.74 4.19
N GLY A 90 -4.13 37.98 4.69
CA GLY A 90 -5.38 38.66 5.03
C GLY A 90 -6.26 38.94 3.81
N ASP A 91 -5.67 38.97 2.61
CA ASP A 91 -6.36 39.26 1.35
C ASP A 91 -6.97 38.01 0.71
N LEU A 92 -6.49 36.82 1.08
CA LEU A 92 -6.94 35.53 0.52
C LEU A 92 -8.46 35.30 0.59
N PRO A 93 -9.17 35.57 1.71
CA PRO A 93 -10.61 35.35 1.76
C PRO A 93 -11.39 36.11 0.67
N VAL A 94 -10.94 37.31 0.31
CA VAL A 94 -11.55 38.12 -0.76
C VAL A 94 -11.23 37.54 -2.14
N LEU A 95 -9.98 37.14 -2.37
CA LEU A 95 -9.55 36.54 -3.63
C LEU A 95 -10.23 35.18 -3.88
N LEU A 96 -10.29 34.32 -2.86
CA LEU A 96 -10.97 33.03 -2.91
C LEU A 96 -12.48 33.18 -3.16
N SER A 97 -13.12 34.13 -2.47
CA SER A 97 -14.53 34.46 -2.72
C SER A 97 -14.77 34.93 -4.16
N THR A 98 -13.84 35.72 -4.71
CA THR A 98 -13.92 36.21 -6.09
C THR A 98 -13.80 35.06 -7.10
N VAL A 99 -12.81 34.18 -6.96
CA VAL A 99 -12.64 33.06 -7.89
C VAL A 99 -13.77 32.04 -7.79
N HIS A 100 -14.32 31.77 -6.61
CA HIS A 100 -15.51 30.92 -6.47
C HIS A 100 -16.77 31.52 -7.08
N LYS A 101 -16.88 32.84 -7.16
CA LYS A 101 -17.96 33.50 -7.91
C LYS A 101 -17.74 33.42 -9.41
N ALA A 102 -16.49 33.58 -9.85
CA ALA A 102 -16.11 33.48 -11.26
C ALA A 102 -16.23 32.04 -11.79
N ILE A 103 -15.96 31.04 -10.93
CA ILE A 103 -15.98 29.61 -11.25
C ILE A 103 -16.61 28.82 -10.09
N PRO A 104 -17.95 28.82 -9.96
CA PRO A 104 -18.65 28.09 -8.89
C PRO A 104 -18.34 26.60 -8.84
N GLN A 105 -18.00 26.03 -9.99
CA GLN A 105 -17.63 24.64 -10.19
C GLN A 105 -16.40 24.20 -9.40
N LEU A 106 -15.50 25.13 -9.03
CA LEU A 106 -14.26 24.81 -8.30
C LEU A 106 -14.51 24.09 -6.98
N ARG A 107 -15.65 24.36 -6.33
CA ARG A 107 -16.00 23.75 -5.03
C ARG A 107 -16.07 22.23 -5.08
N VAL A 108 -16.32 21.64 -6.25
CA VAL A 108 -16.31 20.17 -6.42
C VAL A 108 -14.90 19.61 -6.22
N PHE A 109 -13.87 20.36 -6.61
CA PHE A 109 -12.47 19.99 -6.43
C PHE A 109 -11.95 20.30 -5.02
N GLU A 110 -12.70 21.04 -4.21
CA GLU A 110 -12.34 21.44 -2.84
C GLU A 110 -13.15 20.69 -1.78
N ASP A 111 -13.87 19.62 -2.15
CA ASP A 111 -14.73 18.84 -1.25
C ASP A 111 -13.97 17.70 -0.55
N TYR A 112 -12.64 17.74 -0.52
CA TYR A 112 -11.79 16.74 0.16
C TYR A 112 -10.61 17.38 0.89
N GLU A 113 -10.13 16.69 1.92
CA GLU A 113 -8.94 17.08 2.68
C GLU A 113 -7.70 16.45 2.06
N PRO A 114 -6.78 17.22 1.46
CA PRO A 114 -5.56 16.67 0.91
C PRO A 114 -4.55 16.32 2.01
N ALA A 115 -3.53 15.55 1.62
CA ALA A 115 -2.43 15.20 2.50
C ALA A 115 -1.62 16.40 3.00
N ASP A 116 -1.13 16.30 4.24
CA ASP A 116 -0.33 17.32 4.93
C ASP A 116 1.15 17.25 4.46
N PRO A 117 1.67 18.27 3.75
CA PRO A 117 3.03 18.29 3.22
C PRO A 117 4.12 18.40 4.30
N ARG A 118 3.76 18.71 5.55
CA ARG A 118 4.73 18.71 6.66
C ARG A 118 5.19 17.31 7.01
N LEU A 119 4.38 16.29 6.73
CA LEU A 119 4.77 14.90 6.92
C LEU A 119 5.69 14.50 5.77
N PRO A 120 6.97 14.19 6.04
CA PRO A 120 7.94 13.95 4.98
C PRO A 120 7.66 12.62 4.29
N VAL A 121 7.73 12.65 2.97
CA VAL A 121 7.81 11.48 2.10
C VAL A 121 8.90 11.78 1.10
N HIS A 122 9.88 10.88 1.00
CA HIS A 122 10.95 10.99 0.03
C HIS A 122 10.88 9.87 -1.01
N VAL A 123 11.39 10.15 -2.20
CA VAL A 123 11.51 9.16 -3.27
C VAL A 123 12.94 9.12 -3.80
N ALA A 124 13.39 7.94 -4.19
CA ALA A 124 14.73 7.73 -4.74
C ALA A 124 14.74 7.84 -6.27
N VAL A 125 15.66 8.63 -6.83
CA VAL A 125 15.92 8.78 -8.27
C VAL A 125 17.41 9.01 -8.49
N ASN A 126 18.04 8.32 -9.45
CA ASN A 126 19.48 8.45 -9.75
C ASN A 126 20.42 8.33 -8.54
N GLY A 127 20.05 7.53 -7.54
CA GLY A 127 20.82 7.40 -6.29
C GLY A 127 20.72 8.60 -5.35
N GLY A 128 19.94 9.62 -5.69
CA GLY A 128 19.51 10.69 -4.78
C GLY A 128 18.15 10.37 -4.15
N ARG A 129 17.85 11.02 -3.03
CA ARG A 129 16.60 10.87 -2.28
C ARG A 129 15.98 12.26 -2.06
N TYR A 130 14.76 12.47 -2.54
CA TYR A 130 14.15 13.80 -2.65
C TYR A 130 12.78 13.86 -2.00
N ARG A 131 12.53 14.90 -1.19
CA ARG A 131 11.23 15.14 -0.58
C ARG A 131 10.21 15.60 -1.61
N ILE A 132 9.00 15.04 -1.52
CA ILE A 132 7.89 15.38 -2.41
C ILE A 132 6.76 16.10 -1.68
N HIS A 133 6.03 16.92 -2.43
CA HIS A 133 4.78 17.50 -1.98
C HIS A 133 3.60 16.66 -2.53
N PRO A 134 2.58 16.32 -1.71
CA PRO A 134 1.46 15.48 -2.15
C PRO A 134 0.57 16.14 -3.21
N GLY A 135 0.45 17.46 -3.16
CA GLY A 135 -0.32 18.26 -4.11
C GLY A 135 -1.83 18.01 -3.95
N ASN A 136 -2.54 18.01 -5.08
CA ASN A 136 -3.94 17.59 -5.18
C ASN A 136 -4.10 16.17 -5.73
N LEU A 137 -3.03 15.37 -5.68
CA LEU A 137 -3.01 14.03 -6.25
C LEU A 137 -3.66 13.03 -5.30
N THR A 138 -4.45 12.12 -5.87
CA THR A 138 -5.06 11.04 -5.07
C THR A 138 -4.04 10.05 -4.54
N ASN A 139 -3.00 9.78 -5.33
CA ASN A 139 -1.87 8.96 -4.93
C ASN A 139 -0.59 9.47 -5.59
N ALA A 140 0.10 10.38 -4.88
CA ALA A 140 1.36 10.99 -5.35
C ALA A 140 2.48 9.96 -5.56
N VAL A 141 2.57 8.96 -4.69
CA VAL A 141 3.60 7.90 -4.76
C VAL A 141 3.37 7.00 -5.97
N ALA A 142 2.11 6.63 -6.26
CA ALA A 142 1.78 5.85 -7.45
C ALA A 142 2.12 6.61 -8.75
N LEU A 143 1.88 7.93 -8.80
CA LEU A 143 2.27 8.74 -9.96
C LEU A 143 3.79 8.73 -10.18
N ILE A 144 4.59 8.81 -9.12
CA ILE A 144 6.05 8.73 -9.25
C ILE A 144 6.47 7.36 -9.78
N GLY A 145 5.83 6.28 -9.33
CA GLY A 145 6.03 4.95 -9.90
C GLY A 145 5.77 4.91 -11.41
N VAL A 146 4.64 5.47 -11.87
CA VAL A 146 4.29 5.61 -13.31
C VAL A 146 5.39 6.35 -14.06
N VAL A 147 5.82 7.48 -13.52
CA VAL A 147 6.79 8.36 -14.17
C VAL A 147 8.16 7.70 -14.25
N GLN A 148 8.61 7.02 -13.19
CA GLN A 148 9.90 6.31 -13.17
C GLN A 148 9.93 5.16 -14.18
N THR A 149 8.90 4.31 -14.21
CA THR A 149 8.80 3.21 -15.18
C THR A 149 8.77 3.73 -16.60
N THR A 150 8.01 4.80 -16.85
CA THR A 150 7.96 5.43 -18.18
C THR A 150 9.31 6.02 -18.57
N ALA A 151 9.99 6.72 -17.66
CA ALA A 151 11.29 7.31 -17.90
C ALA A 151 12.33 6.25 -18.29
N HIS A 152 12.46 5.19 -17.49
CA HIS A 152 13.36 4.07 -17.78
C HIS A 152 13.10 3.47 -19.17
N ALA A 153 11.83 3.36 -19.58
CA ALA A 153 11.47 2.79 -20.87
C ALA A 153 11.88 3.67 -22.08
N ILE A 154 11.96 5.00 -21.90
CA ILE A 154 12.17 5.96 -23.00
C ILE A 154 13.51 6.70 -22.95
N ASP A 155 14.25 6.59 -21.84
CA ASP A 155 15.45 7.40 -21.55
C ASP A 155 16.51 7.37 -22.65
N SER A 156 16.83 6.18 -23.19
CA SER A 156 17.81 6.05 -24.26
C SER A 156 17.45 6.86 -25.51
N PHE A 157 16.17 6.89 -25.88
CA PHE A 157 15.67 7.58 -27.07
C PHE A 157 15.53 9.09 -26.86
N ILE A 158 15.07 9.50 -25.67
CA ILE A 158 14.93 10.92 -25.34
C ILE A 158 16.31 11.57 -25.18
N LEU A 159 17.28 10.87 -24.57
CA LEU A 159 18.64 11.37 -24.40
C LEU A 159 19.30 11.69 -25.75
N GLU A 160 19.16 10.82 -26.75
CA GLU A 160 19.71 11.03 -28.08
C GLU A 160 19.08 12.23 -28.82
N THR A 161 17.77 12.47 -28.62
CA THR A 161 17.02 13.48 -29.38
C THR A 161 16.96 14.86 -28.71
N LYS A 162 16.95 14.91 -27.37
CA LYS A 162 16.81 16.14 -26.58
C LYS A 162 18.08 16.57 -25.85
N GLY A 163 19.07 15.69 -25.73
CA GLY A 163 20.29 15.95 -24.96
C GLY A 163 20.12 15.80 -23.43
N PHE A 164 18.98 15.29 -22.98
CA PHE A 164 18.70 14.92 -21.59
C PHE A 164 17.80 13.68 -21.56
N ALA A 165 17.89 12.84 -20.54
CA ALA A 165 17.03 11.69 -20.32
C ALA A 165 15.73 12.10 -19.61
N ALA A 166 14.64 11.35 -19.77
CA ALA A 166 13.40 11.62 -19.06
C ALA A 166 13.58 11.49 -17.52
N THR A 167 14.49 10.63 -17.07
CA THR A 167 14.91 10.55 -15.67
C THR A 167 15.64 11.81 -15.19
N ASP A 168 16.43 12.49 -16.05
CA ASP A 168 17.09 13.76 -15.69
C ASP A 168 16.04 14.86 -15.40
N LEU A 169 14.92 14.86 -16.16
CA LEU A 169 13.80 15.77 -15.92
C LEU A 169 13.10 15.48 -14.59
N LEU A 170 12.83 14.21 -14.31
CA LEU A 170 12.24 13.78 -13.04
C LEU A 170 13.13 14.20 -11.87
N GLU A 171 14.43 13.92 -11.94
CA GLU A 171 15.40 14.29 -10.91
C GLU A 171 15.47 15.80 -10.69
N ALA A 172 15.54 16.59 -11.77
CA ALA A 172 15.56 18.06 -11.69
C ALA A 172 14.32 18.62 -10.99
N ALA A 173 13.13 18.06 -11.31
CA ALA A 173 11.86 18.45 -10.72
C ALA A 173 11.79 18.09 -9.23
N LEU A 174 12.21 16.89 -8.87
CA LEU A 174 12.23 16.43 -7.49
C LEU A 174 13.28 17.16 -6.65
N SER A 175 14.45 17.47 -7.22
CA SER A 175 15.48 18.29 -6.56
C SER A 175 14.97 19.70 -6.28
N TYR A 176 14.25 20.31 -7.23
CA TYR A 176 13.56 21.58 -7.00
C TYR A 176 12.54 21.48 -5.86
N CYS A 177 11.67 20.48 -5.91
CA CYS A 177 10.64 20.25 -4.90
C CYS A 177 11.27 20.09 -3.50
N ASP A 178 12.28 19.24 -3.38
CA ASP A 178 13.02 18.99 -2.15
C ASP A 178 13.68 20.26 -1.58
N TRP A 179 14.40 20.99 -2.44
CA TRP A 179 15.05 22.25 -2.06
C TRP A 179 14.02 23.28 -1.59
N ARG A 180 12.90 23.43 -2.31
CA ARG A 180 11.83 24.37 -1.97
C ARG A 180 11.16 24.01 -0.64
N LEU A 181 10.81 22.75 -0.44
CA LEU A 181 10.19 22.26 0.80
C LEU A 181 11.13 22.45 2.00
N THR A 182 12.43 22.23 1.83
CA THR A 182 13.45 22.48 2.86
C THR A 182 13.48 23.94 3.32
N GLN A 183 13.20 24.90 2.43
CA GLN A 183 13.11 26.32 2.83
C GLN A 183 11.77 26.63 3.52
N LEU A 184 10.66 26.07 3.01
CA LEU A 184 9.31 26.32 3.55
C LEU A 184 9.08 25.67 4.92
N GLU A 185 9.63 24.49 5.16
CA GLU A 185 9.51 23.78 6.42
C GLU A 185 9.97 24.61 7.63
N LYS A 186 11.00 25.44 7.45
CA LYS A 186 11.55 26.32 8.49
C LYS A 186 10.57 27.41 8.96
N VAL A 187 9.57 27.72 8.13
CA VAL A 187 8.63 28.82 8.35
C VAL A 187 7.18 28.34 8.51
N TRP A 188 6.89 27.07 8.20
CA TRP A 188 5.58 26.49 8.44
C TRP A 188 5.26 26.38 9.95
N PRO A 189 4.00 26.58 10.34
CA PRO A 189 3.59 26.42 11.73
C PRO A 189 3.73 24.95 12.17
N LEU A 190 4.35 24.75 13.34
CA LEU A 190 4.38 23.45 14.00
C LEU A 190 2.95 22.99 14.31
N ARG A 191 2.69 21.69 14.11
CA ARG A 191 1.40 21.10 14.45
C ARG A 191 1.28 20.99 15.96
N ASN A 192 0.56 21.91 16.60
CA ASN A 192 0.22 21.77 18.02
C ASN A 192 -0.81 20.66 18.20
N ALA A 193 -0.46 19.61 18.94
CA ALA A 193 -1.27 18.39 19.14
C ALA A 193 -2.63 18.62 19.85
N THR A 194 -2.92 19.84 20.31
CA THR A 194 -4.02 20.09 21.26
C THR A 194 -5.05 21.12 20.80
N HIS A 195 -4.88 21.85 19.69
CA HIS A 195 -5.82 22.91 19.29
C HIS A 195 -6.15 22.84 17.79
N ASP A 196 -7.45 22.68 17.47
CA ASP A 196 -8.09 22.89 16.15
C ASP A 196 -7.96 24.33 15.61
N ARG A 197 -7.14 25.19 16.25
CA ARG A 197 -6.83 26.53 15.76
C ARG A 197 -5.46 26.51 15.10
N ILE A 198 -5.50 26.31 13.79
CA ILE A 198 -4.43 26.61 12.84
C ILE A 198 -3.81 27.98 13.20
N GLN A 199 -2.52 28.03 13.52
CA GLN A 199 -1.79 29.29 13.53
C GLN A 199 -1.83 29.82 12.10
N ARG A 200 -2.36 31.03 11.90
CA ARG A 200 -2.46 31.61 10.56
C ARG A 200 -1.05 31.65 9.95
N PRO A 201 -0.89 31.23 8.69
CA PRO A 201 0.39 31.28 8.02
C PRO A 201 0.96 32.70 8.05
N GLY A 202 2.28 32.80 8.17
CA GLY A 202 2.97 34.02 8.56
C GLY A 202 3.51 34.83 7.38
N ILE A 203 3.77 36.13 7.58
CA ILE A 203 4.49 36.99 6.61
C ILE A 203 5.81 36.34 6.15
N LYS A 204 6.46 35.57 7.04
CA LYS A 204 7.70 34.84 6.75
C LYS A 204 7.57 33.82 5.62
N GLU A 205 6.42 33.17 5.43
CA GLU A 205 6.21 32.23 4.32
C GLU A 205 6.25 32.96 2.97
N ILE A 206 5.58 34.12 2.89
CA ILE A 206 5.55 34.97 1.70
C ILE A 206 6.96 35.51 1.39
N GLU A 207 7.72 35.92 2.41
CA GLU A 207 9.10 36.37 2.26
C GLU A 207 10.02 35.26 1.76
N THR A 208 9.93 34.05 2.33
CA THR A 208 10.68 32.87 1.88
C THR A 208 10.39 32.53 0.41
N VAL A 209 9.12 32.52 0.00
CA VAL A 209 8.76 32.25 -1.40
C VAL A 209 9.25 33.34 -2.34
N ARG A 210 9.32 34.59 -1.90
CA ARG A 210 9.90 35.69 -2.71
C ARG A 210 11.38 35.47 -2.97
N VAL A 211 12.13 35.00 -1.98
CA VAL A 211 13.53 34.59 -2.15
C VAL A 211 13.62 33.40 -3.12
N ILE A 212 12.74 32.42 -2.99
CA ILE A 212 12.68 31.27 -3.91
C ILE A 212 12.42 31.71 -5.36
N HIS A 213 11.50 32.65 -5.59
CA HIS A 213 11.22 33.16 -6.95
C HIS A 213 12.41 33.91 -7.56
N GLN A 214 13.35 34.40 -6.75
CA GLN A 214 14.56 35.10 -7.19
C GLN A 214 15.79 34.19 -7.28
N ALA A 215 15.68 32.93 -6.83
CA ALA A 215 16.78 31.99 -6.82
C ALA A 215 17.12 31.50 -8.23
N ALA A 216 18.42 31.34 -8.51
CA ALA A 216 18.87 30.77 -9.77
C ALA A 216 18.65 29.24 -9.79
N PRO A 217 18.31 28.63 -10.93
CA PRO A 217 18.14 27.17 -11.03
C PRO A 217 19.33 26.33 -10.59
N THR A 218 20.54 26.88 -10.61
CA THR A 218 21.76 26.22 -10.13
C THR A 218 21.68 25.79 -8.66
N GLU A 219 20.84 26.43 -7.84
CA GLU A 219 20.63 26.07 -6.42
C GLU A 219 20.13 24.64 -6.22
N TRP A 220 19.29 24.13 -7.14
CA TRP A 220 18.77 22.76 -7.08
C TRP A 220 19.34 21.85 -8.16
N LEU A 221 19.69 22.38 -9.34
CA LEU A 221 20.20 21.56 -10.44
C LEU A 221 21.60 20.99 -10.17
N ASN A 222 22.45 21.70 -9.40
CA ASN A 222 23.78 21.21 -9.03
C ASN A 222 23.76 19.99 -8.09
N ARG A 223 22.59 19.65 -7.53
CA ARG A 223 22.38 18.48 -6.68
C ARG A 223 22.00 17.22 -7.48
N CYS A 224 21.78 17.35 -8.79
CA CYS A 224 21.43 16.22 -9.66
C CYS A 224 22.68 15.45 -10.08
N ALA A 225 22.53 14.17 -10.42
CA ALA A 225 23.61 13.31 -10.90
C ALA A 225 24.27 13.86 -12.19
N TYR A 226 23.47 14.49 -13.07
CA TYR A 226 23.95 15.13 -14.31
C TYR A 226 23.46 16.59 -14.41
N PRO A 227 24.12 17.56 -13.75
CA PRO A 227 23.64 18.94 -13.66
C PRO A 227 23.42 19.64 -15.01
N GLU A 228 24.29 19.39 -15.99
CA GLU A 228 24.17 19.99 -17.33
C GLU A 228 22.93 19.48 -18.07
N ARG A 229 22.64 18.17 -18.01
CA ARG A 229 21.44 17.58 -18.61
C ARG A 229 20.18 18.03 -17.90
N ALA A 230 20.22 18.09 -16.56
CA ALA A 230 19.15 18.61 -15.74
C ALA A 230 18.82 20.07 -16.08
N ALA A 231 19.81 20.91 -16.41
CA ALA A 231 19.59 22.28 -16.86
C ALA A 231 18.91 22.36 -18.24
N VAL A 232 19.28 21.49 -19.19
CA VAL A 232 18.59 21.38 -20.48
C VAL A 232 17.14 20.92 -20.29
N ALA A 233 16.92 19.90 -19.46
CA ALA A 233 15.60 19.40 -19.11
C ALA A 233 14.72 20.50 -18.47
N TRP A 234 15.27 21.23 -17.50
CA TRP A 234 14.59 22.36 -16.85
C TRP A 234 14.23 23.47 -17.84
N GLY A 235 15.13 23.77 -18.79
CA GLY A 235 14.85 24.70 -19.88
C GLY A 235 13.69 24.25 -20.77
N TRP A 236 13.57 22.95 -21.05
CA TRP A 236 12.49 22.38 -21.87
C TRP A 236 11.10 22.52 -21.22
N VAL A 237 11.00 22.33 -19.90
CA VAL A 237 9.76 22.55 -19.11
C VAL A 237 9.54 24.00 -18.68
N SER A 238 10.42 24.92 -19.05
CA SER A 238 10.26 26.35 -18.80
C SER A 238 9.54 27.01 -19.97
N GLN A 239 8.30 27.49 -19.77
CA GLN A 239 7.49 28.06 -20.84
C GLN A 239 7.24 29.55 -20.64
N LYS A 240 7.14 30.29 -21.75
CA LYS A 240 6.69 31.68 -21.74
C LYS A 240 5.26 31.77 -21.20
N ALA A 241 4.96 32.80 -20.42
CA ALA A 241 3.63 33.06 -19.89
C ALA A 241 2.54 33.00 -20.98
N THR A 242 2.78 33.55 -22.18
CA THR A 242 1.79 33.52 -23.27
C THR A 242 1.50 32.13 -23.85
N SER A 243 2.34 31.12 -23.55
CA SER A 243 2.20 29.76 -24.06
C SER A 243 1.53 28.82 -23.07
N VAL A 244 1.46 29.18 -21.78
CA VAL A 244 0.88 28.31 -20.74
C VAL A 244 -0.64 28.31 -20.86
N ARG A 245 -1.21 27.12 -21.03
CA ARG A 245 -2.66 26.91 -21.11
C ARG A 245 -3.17 26.34 -19.79
N PHE A 246 -4.32 26.84 -19.34
CA PHE A 246 -5.03 26.31 -18.19
C PHE A 246 -6.21 25.44 -18.62
N ASP A 247 -6.21 24.19 -18.18
CA ASP A 247 -7.30 23.24 -18.39
C ASP A 247 -7.49 22.36 -17.16
N MET A 248 -8.56 22.59 -16.40
CA MET A 248 -8.87 21.82 -15.20
C MET A 248 -10.06 20.89 -15.45
N GLN A 249 -9.80 19.58 -15.38
CA GLN A 249 -10.80 18.53 -15.35
C GLN A 249 -10.57 17.62 -14.14
N PRO A 250 -11.58 16.88 -13.67
CA PRO A 250 -11.36 15.84 -12.68
C PRO A 250 -10.29 14.87 -13.15
N MET A 251 -9.26 14.69 -12.32
CA MET A 251 -8.11 13.83 -12.61
C MET A 251 -7.23 14.27 -13.79
N ALA A 252 -7.47 15.46 -14.38
CA ALA A 252 -6.55 16.05 -15.35
C ALA A 252 -5.61 17.05 -14.67
N GLN A 253 -4.45 17.21 -15.29
CA GLN A 253 -3.36 18.05 -14.80
C GLN A 253 -3.47 19.46 -15.43
N SER A 254 -3.32 20.51 -14.63
CA SER A 254 -4.00 21.79 -14.93
C SER A 254 -3.25 22.77 -15.85
N MET A 255 -1.92 22.65 -15.97
CA MET A 255 -1.06 23.68 -16.61
C MET A 255 -0.07 23.18 -17.67
N GLY A 256 -0.24 21.97 -18.21
CA GLY A 256 0.74 21.43 -19.16
C GLY A 256 2.06 20.99 -18.50
N PRO A 257 3.08 20.60 -19.29
CA PRO A 257 4.39 20.17 -18.79
C PRO A 257 5.27 21.37 -18.39
N VAL A 258 4.78 22.19 -17.46
CA VAL A 258 5.40 23.48 -17.09
C VAL A 258 5.91 23.41 -15.66
N LEU A 259 7.23 23.51 -15.45
CA LEU A 259 7.85 23.65 -14.12
C LEU A 259 8.31 25.08 -13.80
N ALA A 260 8.42 25.93 -14.81
CA ALA A 260 8.67 27.35 -14.61
C ALA A 260 8.01 28.19 -15.71
N VAL A 261 7.59 29.40 -15.33
CA VAL A 261 6.95 30.37 -16.22
C VAL A 261 7.88 31.56 -16.43
N ASP A 262 8.28 31.79 -17.67
CA ASP A 262 9.00 32.99 -18.10
C ASP A 262 7.99 34.14 -18.32
N SER A 263 7.96 35.06 -17.35
CA SER A 263 7.03 36.18 -17.27
C SER A 263 7.77 37.52 -17.23
N CYS A 264 7.05 38.65 -17.19
CA CYS A 264 7.69 39.95 -17.00
C CYS A 264 8.38 40.13 -15.63
N LEU A 265 8.12 39.22 -14.69
CA LEU A 265 8.78 39.17 -13.38
C LEU A 265 10.05 38.32 -13.39
N GLY A 266 10.40 37.72 -14.53
CA GLY A 266 11.46 36.73 -14.68
C GLY A 266 10.92 35.30 -14.78
N VAL A 267 11.83 34.33 -14.70
CA VAL A 267 11.53 32.91 -14.72
C VAL A 267 11.10 32.47 -13.32
N ILE A 268 9.79 32.33 -13.12
CA ILE A 268 9.21 31.96 -11.83
C ILE A 268 8.90 30.46 -11.83
N PRO A 269 9.52 29.66 -10.96
CA PRO A 269 9.20 28.25 -10.85
C PRO A 269 7.81 28.05 -10.22
N ILE A 270 7.11 27.00 -10.63
CA ILE A 270 5.77 26.68 -10.10
C ILE A 270 5.84 26.31 -8.61
N PRO A 271 4.73 26.43 -7.85
CA PRO A 271 4.67 25.91 -6.49
C PRO A 271 5.01 24.41 -6.39
N ALA A 272 5.59 23.97 -5.27
CA ALA A 272 5.97 22.57 -5.05
C ALA A 272 4.78 21.61 -5.20
N ALA A 273 3.60 22.05 -4.77
CA ALA A 273 2.37 21.27 -4.84
C ALA A 273 1.90 20.92 -6.26
N GLU A 274 2.41 21.58 -7.29
CA GLU A 274 2.07 21.31 -8.70
C GLU A 274 3.16 20.54 -9.45
N VAL A 275 4.35 20.37 -8.85
CA VAL A 275 5.51 19.73 -9.50
C VAL A 275 5.18 18.34 -10.02
N LEU A 276 4.55 17.48 -9.21
CA LEU A 276 4.24 16.12 -9.62
C LEU A 276 3.21 16.07 -10.76
N ASN A 277 2.22 16.98 -10.77
CA ASN A 277 1.28 17.11 -11.89
C ASN A 277 2.01 17.46 -13.19
N ALA A 278 2.85 18.49 -13.15
CA ALA A 278 3.62 18.94 -14.31
C ALA A 278 4.59 17.86 -14.83
N VAL A 279 5.25 17.13 -13.93
CA VAL A 279 6.13 16.01 -14.29
C VAL A 279 5.35 14.86 -14.93
N GLY A 280 4.16 14.53 -14.42
CA GLY A 280 3.29 13.53 -15.04
C GLY A 280 2.93 13.88 -16.49
N ILE A 281 2.56 15.15 -16.76
CA ILE A 281 2.31 15.63 -18.13
C ILE A 281 3.58 15.59 -18.98
N ALA A 282 4.69 16.08 -18.44
CA ALA A 282 5.97 16.08 -19.13
C ALA A 282 6.34 14.67 -19.61
N MET A 283 6.16 13.68 -18.73
CA MET A 283 6.43 12.29 -19.05
C MET A 283 5.50 11.75 -20.14
N ALA A 284 4.19 12.06 -20.07
CA ALA A 284 3.24 11.70 -21.12
C ALA A 284 3.60 12.35 -22.47
N HIS A 285 4.05 13.60 -22.47
CA HIS A 285 4.51 14.30 -23.68
C HIS A 285 5.76 13.66 -24.28
N LEU A 286 6.77 13.34 -23.47
CA LEU A 286 7.98 12.67 -23.94
C LEU A 286 7.67 11.27 -24.46
N ALA A 287 6.78 10.52 -23.81
CA ALA A 287 6.32 9.22 -24.26
C ALA A 287 5.65 9.29 -25.65
N LEU A 288 4.83 10.31 -25.91
CA LEU A 288 4.21 10.53 -27.21
C LEU A 288 5.22 10.81 -28.34
N GLU A 289 6.37 11.42 -28.03
CA GLU A 289 7.41 11.68 -29.04
C GLU A 289 8.08 10.39 -29.55
N VAL A 290 8.13 9.35 -28.71
CA VAL A 290 8.73 8.05 -29.05
C VAL A 290 7.68 6.97 -29.31
N ARG A 291 6.40 7.34 -29.48
CA ARG A 291 5.30 6.39 -29.65
C ARG A 291 5.45 5.44 -30.83
N ASP A 292 6.13 5.89 -31.89
CA ASP A 292 6.34 5.14 -33.13
C ASP A 292 7.62 4.27 -33.07
N VAL A 293 8.39 4.36 -31.99
CA VAL A 293 9.61 3.56 -31.76
C VAL A 293 9.23 2.22 -31.14
N ARG A 294 9.43 1.13 -31.90
CA ARG A 294 9.03 -0.22 -31.48
C ARG A 294 9.77 -0.69 -30.23
N GLU A 295 11.04 -0.35 -30.11
CA GLU A 295 11.90 -0.71 -28.98
C GLU A 295 11.42 -0.04 -27.70
N ALA A 296 11.00 1.23 -27.75
CA ALA A 296 10.45 1.95 -26.60
C ALA A 296 9.10 1.34 -26.13
N GLN A 297 8.21 1.02 -27.08
CA GLN A 297 6.94 0.33 -26.78
C GLN A 297 7.18 -1.05 -26.15
N ARG A 298 8.16 -1.80 -26.65
CA ARG A 298 8.55 -3.09 -26.06
C ARG A 298 9.12 -2.91 -24.66
N SER A 299 9.92 -1.87 -24.45
CA SER A 299 10.54 -1.56 -23.16
C SER A 299 9.48 -1.29 -22.09
N ILE A 300 8.48 -0.44 -22.36
CA ILE A 300 7.42 -0.15 -21.38
C ILE A 300 6.56 -1.38 -21.06
N GLN A 301 6.34 -2.26 -22.03
CA GLN A 301 5.63 -3.52 -21.82
C GLN A 301 6.41 -4.44 -20.88
N ILE A 302 7.71 -4.67 -21.15
CA ILE A 302 8.59 -5.51 -20.32
C ILE A 302 8.66 -4.97 -18.89
N GLU A 303 8.91 -3.67 -18.73
CA GLU A 303 8.99 -3.03 -17.42
C GLU A 303 7.68 -3.19 -16.62
N THR A 304 6.54 -3.08 -17.29
CA THR A 304 5.22 -3.25 -16.67
C THR A 304 4.98 -4.71 -16.26
N GLU A 305 5.29 -5.68 -17.12
CA GLU A 305 5.17 -7.12 -16.84
C GLU A 305 6.10 -7.55 -15.70
N GLU A 306 7.36 -7.12 -15.73
CA GLU A 306 8.33 -7.42 -14.68
C GLU A 306 7.95 -6.79 -13.33
N PHE A 307 7.32 -5.62 -13.34
CA PHE A 307 6.81 -5.01 -12.12
C PHE A 307 5.65 -5.81 -11.53
N VAL A 308 4.68 -6.25 -12.35
CA VAL A 308 3.58 -7.12 -11.89
C VAL A 308 4.11 -8.46 -11.38
N ARG A 309 5.03 -9.10 -12.13
CA ARG A 309 5.64 -10.39 -11.77
C ARG A 309 6.35 -10.33 -10.41
N ARG A 310 7.13 -9.27 -10.16
CA ARG A 310 7.83 -9.07 -8.88
C ARG A 310 6.87 -8.95 -7.71
N VAL A 311 5.81 -8.16 -7.85
CA VAL A 311 4.88 -7.89 -6.74
C VAL A 311 3.99 -9.09 -6.44
N LEU A 312 3.53 -9.82 -7.46
CA LEU A 312 2.64 -10.95 -7.25
C LEU A 312 3.38 -12.18 -6.70
N ASN A 313 4.67 -12.33 -6.97
CA ASN A 313 5.45 -13.52 -6.60
C ASN A 313 4.73 -14.84 -7.03
N MET A 314 3.98 -14.78 -8.14
CA MET A 314 3.23 -15.90 -8.72
C MET A 314 3.87 -16.31 -10.05
N PRO A 315 3.83 -17.60 -10.43
CA PRO A 315 4.30 -18.02 -11.74
C PRO A 315 3.47 -17.35 -12.84
N VAL A 316 4.11 -16.48 -13.61
CA VAL A 316 3.55 -15.92 -14.85
C VAL A 316 3.82 -16.92 -15.96
N CYS A 317 2.76 -17.50 -16.53
CA CYS A 317 2.86 -18.38 -17.68
C CYS A 317 2.70 -17.55 -18.96
N ASP A 318 3.63 -17.69 -19.92
CA ASP A 318 3.45 -17.13 -21.26
C ASP A 318 2.41 -17.96 -22.03
N HIS A 319 1.36 -17.29 -22.53
CA HIS A 319 0.41 -17.86 -23.48
C HIS A 319 0.33 -16.98 -24.74
N ASP A 320 0.31 -17.63 -25.89
CA ASP A 320 0.43 -17.10 -27.26
C ASP A 320 -0.21 -15.71 -27.50
N GLY A 321 0.61 -14.66 -27.42
CA GLY A 321 0.34 -13.36 -28.07
C GLY A 321 -0.41 -12.30 -27.24
N ALA A 322 -0.91 -12.64 -26.05
CA ALA A 322 -1.35 -11.71 -25.02
C ALA A 322 -0.99 -12.34 -23.67
N VAL A 323 -0.15 -11.67 -22.86
CA VAL A 323 0.30 -12.22 -21.57
C VAL A 323 -0.91 -12.37 -20.64
N VAL A 324 -1.48 -13.57 -20.59
CA VAL A 324 -2.55 -13.98 -19.68
C VAL A 324 -1.91 -14.79 -18.56
N THR A 325 -1.63 -14.15 -17.43
CA THR A 325 -1.27 -14.88 -16.22
C THR A 325 -2.53 -15.52 -15.65
N VAL A 326 -2.50 -16.82 -15.39
CA VAL A 326 -3.62 -17.54 -14.80
C VAL A 326 -3.25 -17.97 -13.39
N VAL A 327 -4.08 -17.55 -12.44
CA VAL A 327 -3.92 -17.85 -11.02
C VAL A 327 -5.13 -18.65 -10.55
N ALA A 328 -4.91 -19.89 -10.12
CA ALA A 328 -5.96 -20.75 -9.58
C ALA A 328 -5.69 -21.07 -8.10
N PRO A 329 -6.11 -20.20 -7.16
CA PRO A 329 -5.91 -20.42 -5.71
C PRO A 329 -6.75 -21.60 -5.17
N GLY A 330 -7.75 -22.04 -5.93
CA GLY A 330 -8.55 -23.24 -5.66
C GLY A 330 -8.90 -23.97 -6.96
N THR A 331 -9.63 -25.07 -6.87
CA THR A 331 -10.03 -25.86 -8.04
C THR A 331 -11.20 -25.26 -8.80
N ARG A 332 -11.91 -24.27 -8.22
CA ARG A 332 -13.11 -23.65 -8.80
C ARG A 332 -13.00 -22.14 -9.01
N HIS A 333 -11.95 -21.50 -8.52
CA HIS A 333 -11.77 -20.06 -8.63
C HIS A 333 -10.51 -19.78 -9.44
N VAL A 334 -10.69 -19.25 -10.64
CA VAL A 334 -9.62 -18.98 -11.61
C VAL A 334 -9.59 -17.49 -11.89
N PHE A 335 -8.42 -16.86 -11.75
CA PHE A 335 -8.19 -15.46 -12.05
C PHE A 335 -7.31 -15.36 -13.30
N ALA A 336 -7.89 -14.92 -14.41
CA ALA A 336 -7.19 -14.69 -15.67
C ALA A 336 -6.82 -13.22 -15.80
N MET A 337 -5.53 -12.92 -15.92
CA MET A 337 -4.99 -11.56 -15.88
C MET A 337 -4.28 -11.21 -17.18
N GLY A 338 -4.81 -10.28 -17.95
CA GLY A 338 -4.12 -9.67 -19.09
C GLY A 338 -3.28 -8.46 -18.65
N ILE A 339 -2.06 -8.31 -19.17
CA ILE A 339 -1.19 -7.16 -18.87
C ILE A 339 -0.85 -6.42 -20.17
N VAL A 340 -1.13 -5.11 -20.21
CA VAL A 340 -0.83 -4.25 -21.36
C VAL A 340 -0.15 -2.96 -20.94
N ALA A 341 0.73 -2.41 -21.76
CA ALA A 341 1.27 -1.08 -21.57
C ALA A 341 1.48 -0.40 -22.92
N ALA A 342 1.38 0.92 -22.95
CA ALA A 342 1.69 1.68 -24.16
C ALA A 342 2.13 3.12 -23.82
N LEU A 343 2.90 3.70 -24.74
CA LEU A 343 3.37 5.09 -24.69
C LEU A 343 2.44 6.09 -25.40
N ASP A 344 1.28 5.64 -25.87
CA ASP A 344 0.25 6.48 -26.52
C ASP A 344 -1.16 6.05 -26.11
N PRO A 345 -2.11 7.00 -25.87
CA PRO A 345 -3.47 6.68 -25.46
C PRO A 345 -4.25 5.82 -26.46
N ASP A 346 -4.09 6.05 -27.76
CA ASP A 346 -4.82 5.29 -28.78
C ASP A 346 -4.24 3.88 -28.91
N ALA A 347 -2.92 3.75 -28.81
CA ALA A 347 -2.24 2.45 -28.73
C ALA A 347 -2.66 1.67 -27.49
N LEU A 348 -2.72 2.32 -26.33
CA LEU A 348 -3.19 1.71 -25.09
C LEU A 348 -4.63 1.23 -25.23
N SER A 349 -5.51 2.09 -25.75
CA SER A 349 -6.91 1.75 -26.00
C SER A 349 -7.02 0.53 -26.92
N ARG A 350 -6.29 0.49 -28.05
CA ARG A 350 -6.28 -0.68 -28.96
C ARG A 350 -5.78 -1.95 -28.27
N ALA A 351 -4.70 -1.86 -27.49
CA ALA A 351 -4.16 -3.00 -26.75
C ALA A 351 -5.14 -3.53 -25.70
N VAL A 352 -5.80 -2.63 -24.97
CA VAL A 352 -6.85 -2.96 -24.00
C VAL A 352 -8.02 -3.69 -24.68
N HIS A 353 -8.48 -3.21 -25.84
CA HIS A 353 -9.55 -3.89 -26.59
C HIS A 353 -9.11 -5.28 -27.06
N ALA A 354 -7.92 -5.41 -27.63
CA ALA A 354 -7.40 -6.70 -28.10
C ALA A 354 -7.28 -7.75 -26.98
N VAL A 355 -6.77 -7.35 -25.82
CA VAL A 355 -6.65 -8.25 -24.65
C VAL A 355 -8.01 -8.52 -24.00
N THR A 356 -8.93 -7.56 -24.03
CA THR A 356 -10.32 -7.75 -23.58
C THR A 356 -10.99 -8.87 -24.36
N ASP A 357 -10.86 -8.88 -25.68
CA ASP A 357 -11.45 -9.93 -26.53
C ASP A 357 -10.88 -11.31 -26.17
N GLY A 358 -9.55 -11.43 -26.05
CA GLY A 358 -8.90 -12.68 -25.66
C GLY A 358 -9.28 -13.17 -24.25
N LEU A 359 -9.40 -12.26 -23.28
CA LEU A 359 -9.86 -12.60 -21.94
C LEU A 359 -11.33 -13.07 -21.94
N MET A 360 -12.19 -12.50 -22.76
CA MET A 360 -13.60 -12.92 -22.86
C MET A 360 -13.74 -14.31 -23.48
N GLU A 361 -12.87 -14.66 -24.42
CA GLU A 361 -12.81 -16.00 -25.03
C GLU A 361 -12.20 -17.05 -24.09
N PHE A 362 -11.41 -16.63 -23.09
CA PHE A 362 -10.81 -17.54 -22.13
C PHE A 362 -11.86 -18.23 -21.24
N ASP A 363 -11.77 -19.56 -21.17
CA ASP A 363 -12.59 -20.42 -20.30
C ASP A 363 -11.70 -21.36 -19.48
N ALA A 364 -12.21 -21.85 -18.35
CA ALA A 364 -11.49 -22.74 -17.44
C ALA A 364 -11.06 -24.06 -18.12
N SER A 365 -11.76 -24.49 -19.17
CA SER A 365 -11.41 -25.67 -19.97
C SER A 365 -10.10 -25.52 -20.76
N ALA A 366 -9.61 -24.30 -20.96
CA ALA A 366 -8.36 -24.04 -21.68
C ALA A 366 -7.10 -24.39 -20.87
N ILE A 367 -7.24 -24.68 -19.57
CA ILE A 367 -6.12 -25.00 -18.69
C ILE A 367 -5.91 -26.52 -18.68
N GLU A 368 -4.92 -26.99 -19.45
CA GLU A 368 -4.60 -28.42 -19.62
C GLU A 368 -3.87 -29.05 -18.40
N ASP A 369 -4.21 -28.69 -17.17
CA ASP A 369 -3.55 -29.23 -15.96
C ASP A 369 -4.41 -30.30 -15.24
N GLY A 370 -5.63 -30.58 -15.73
CA GLY A 370 -6.55 -31.60 -15.17
C GLY A 370 -7.01 -31.36 -13.72
N ARG A 371 -6.58 -30.25 -13.11
CA ARG A 371 -6.78 -29.89 -11.70
C ARG A 371 -8.02 -29.04 -11.45
N LEU A 372 -8.62 -28.46 -12.48
CA LEU A 372 -9.76 -27.56 -12.37
C LEU A 372 -11.09 -28.30 -12.56
N ASP A 373 -12.08 -27.87 -11.80
CA ASP A 373 -13.46 -28.34 -11.95
C ASP A 373 -14.08 -27.75 -13.22
N PRO A 374 -14.82 -28.52 -14.05
CA PRO A 374 -15.51 -27.99 -15.22
C PRO A 374 -16.51 -26.86 -14.94
N SER A 375 -16.92 -26.69 -13.69
CA SER A 375 -17.81 -25.61 -13.23
C SER A 375 -17.06 -24.49 -12.49
N ALA A 376 -15.75 -24.36 -12.73
CA ALA A 376 -14.94 -23.27 -12.22
C ALA A 376 -15.40 -21.90 -12.75
N SER A 377 -15.40 -20.91 -11.87
CA SER A 377 -15.64 -19.50 -12.19
C SER A 377 -14.34 -18.85 -12.65
N VAL A 378 -14.38 -18.18 -13.79
CA VAL A 378 -13.28 -17.38 -14.33
C VAL A 378 -13.53 -15.90 -14.05
N TYR A 379 -12.65 -15.31 -13.25
CA TYR A 379 -12.59 -13.88 -12.93
C TYR A 379 -11.53 -13.22 -13.83
N ARG A 380 -11.93 -12.23 -14.61
CA ARG A 380 -11.09 -11.61 -15.65
C ARG A 380 -10.58 -10.26 -15.17
N ILE A 381 -9.29 -10.04 -15.28
CA ILE A 381 -8.60 -8.83 -14.83
C ILE A 381 -7.74 -8.35 -15.98
N LEU A 382 -7.75 -7.05 -16.25
CA LEU A 382 -6.87 -6.40 -17.20
C LEU A 382 -6.09 -5.31 -16.47
N LEU A 383 -4.79 -5.52 -16.35
CA LEU A 383 -3.87 -4.57 -15.78
C LEU A 383 -3.22 -3.75 -16.89
N TYR A 384 -3.21 -2.44 -16.74
CA TYR A 384 -2.57 -1.56 -17.71
C TYR A 384 -1.47 -0.66 -17.11
N GLY A 385 -0.41 -0.44 -17.89
CA GLY A 385 0.71 0.44 -17.59
C GLY A 385 0.87 1.57 -18.62
N GLY A 386 1.84 2.45 -18.35
CA GLY A 386 2.11 3.65 -19.15
C GLY A 386 1.66 4.96 -18.47
N PRO A 387 2.03 6.12 -19.03
CA PRO A 387 1.84 7.42 -18.39
C PRO A 387 0.40 7.96 -18.45
N PHE A 388 -0.54 7.18 -18.98
CA PHE A 388 -1.93 7.59 -19.18
C PHE A 388 -2.85 6.84 -18.23
N ARG A 389 -3.84 7.54 -17.70
CA ARG A 389 -4.95 6.90 -16.99
C ARG A 389 -6.11 6.69 -17.95
N LEU A 390 -6.62 5.47 -18.01
CA LEU A 390 -7.89 5.21 -18.68
C LEU A 390 -9.01 5.88 -17.88
N SER A 391 -10.14 6.13 -18.55
CA SER A 391 -11.32 6.76 -17.93
C SER A 391 -11.76 6.03 -16.67
N ARG A 392 -12.59 6.70 -15.85
CA ARG A 392 -13.09 6.23 -14.55
C ARG A 392 -13.40 4.74 -14.50
N TRP A 393 -13.07 4.16 -13.36
CA TRP A 393 -13.35 2.76 -13.11
C TRP A 393 -14.85 2.51 -12.94
N ARG A 394 -15.34 1.50 -13.65
CA ARG A 394 -16.71 0.99 -13.55
C ARG A 394 -16.63 -0.54 -13.44
N ASN A 395 -17.50 -1.12 -12.62
CA ASN A 395 -17.65 -2.57 -12.60
C ASN A 395 -18.15 -3.11 -13.95
N GLY A 396 -17.58 -4.23 -14.39
CA GLY A 396 -17.93 -4.93 -15.63
C GLY A 396 -17.33 -6.34 -15.64
N SER A 397 -17.54 -7.08 -16.73
CA SER A 397 -17.11 -8.48 -16.89
C SER A 397 -15.60 -8.66 -16.81
N ILE A 398 -14.84 -7.58 -17.02
CA ILE A 398 -13.39 -7.50 -16.83
C ILE A 398 -13.08 -6.37 -15.86
N ILE A 399 -12.34 -6.70 -14.81
CA ILE A 399 -11.80 -5.72 -13.87
C ILE A 399 -10.60 -5.04 -14.54
N GLN A 400 -10.79 -3.82 -15.02
CA GLN A 400 -9.70 -3.02 -15.59
C GLN A 400 -9.03 -2.18 -14.50
N ALA A 401 -7.71 -2.19 -14.37
CA ALA A 401 -7.01 -1.38 -13.38
C ALA A 401 -5.62 -0.95 -13.83
N SER A 402 -5.19 0.22 -13.36
CA SER A 402 -3.77 0.58 -13.45
C SER A 402 -2.96 -0.43 -12.63
N VAL A 403 -1.81 -0.86 -13.16
CA VAL A 403 -0.88 -1.73 -12.43
C VAL A 403 -0.51 -1.13 -11.07
N TYR A 404 -0.38 0.19 -10.95
CA TYR A 404 -0.01 0.84 -9.70
C TYR A 404 -1.12 0.83 -8.65
N ASP A 405 -2.38 0.91 -9.06
CA ASP A 405 -3.51 0.76 -8.14
C ASP A 405 -3.59 -0.68 -7.63
N PHE A 406 -3.41 -1.65 -8.53
CA PHE A 406 -3.42 -3.07 -8.18
C PHE A 406 -2.27 -3.45 -7.25
N VAL A 407 -1.06 -2.94 -7.50
CA VAL A 407 0.11 -3.14 -6.62
C VAL A 407 -0.12 -2.51 -5.24
N ALA A 408 -0.74 -1.33 -5.18
CA ALA A 408 -1.10 -0.72 -3.89
C ALA A 408 -2.08 -1.61 -3.09
N ILE A 409 -3.05 -2.23 -3.76
CA ILE A 409 -3.97 -3.21 -3.13
C ILE A 409 -3.20 -4.44 -2.64
N VAL A 410 -2.29 -4.99 -3.44
CA VAL A 410 -1.45 -6.13 -3.03
C VAL A 410 -0.65 -5.79 -1.76
N ARG A 411 -0.01 -4.62 -1.70
CA ARG A 411 0.73 -4.18 -0.52
C ARG A 411 -0.15 -3.98 0.70
N ASP A 412 -1.38 -3.51 0.52
CA ASP A 412 -2.36 -3.44 1.61
C ASP A 412 -2.68 -4.81 2.19
N VAL A 413 -2.84 -5.82 1.34
CA VAL A 413 -3.08 -7.21 1.77
C VAL A 413 -1.89 -7.73 2.58
N GLN A 414 -0.67 -7.51 2.10
CA GLN A 414 0.56 -7.87 2.80
C GLN A 414 0.66 -7.16 4.17
N GLN A 415 0.34 -5.87 4.22
CA GLN A 415 0.35 -5.08 5.45
C GLN A 415 -0.69 -5.53 6.49
N LEU A 416 -1.83 -6.06 6.05
CA LEU A 416 -2.85 -6.61 6.94
C LEU A 416 -2.46 -7.98 7.54
N GLY A 417 -1.30 -8.52 7.17
CA GLY A 417 -0.84 -9.84 7.62
C GLY A 417 -1.76 -10.97 7.18
N ARG A 418 -2.53 -10.75 6.10
CA ARG A 418 -3.45 -11.74 5.54
C ARG A 418 -2.84 -12.36 4.28
N ASN A 419 -3.24 -13.60 4.00
CA ASN A 419 -2.94 -14.23 2.72
C ASN A 419 -3.62 -13.47 1.57
N TYR A 420 -3.16 -13.70 0.33
CA TYR A 420 -3.76 -13.22 -0.91
C TYR A 420 -5.24 -13.59 -1.08
N ASP A 421 -5.78 -14.48 -0.24
CA ASP A 421 -7.22 -14.72 -0.11
C ASP A 421 -8.04 -13.43 -0.02
N LEU A 422 -7.59 -12.42 0.73
CA LEU A 422 -8.33 -11.17 0.86
C LEU A 422 -8.42 -10.40 -0.48
N LEU A 423 -7.36 -10.45 -1.28
CA LEU A 423 -7.35 -9.90 -2.64
C LEU A 423 -8.38 -10.63 -3.51
N TRP A 424 -8.37 -11.97 -3.47
CA TRP A 424 -9.28 -12.80 -4.25
C TRP A 424 -10.74 -12.56 -3.84
N GLU A 425 -11.03 -12.47 -2.54
CA GLU A 425 -12.35 -12.11 -2.01
C GLU A 425 -12.88 -10.79 -2.56
N PHE A 426 -12.04 -9.76 -2.59
CA PHE A 426 -12.40 -8.45 -3.14
C PHE A 426 -12.70 -8.52 -4.65
N LEU A 427 -11.84 -9.19 -5.42
CA LEU A 427 -12.01 -9.33 -6.86
C LEU A 427 -13.28 -10.11 -7.21
N MET A 428 -13.61 -11.15 -6.45
CA MET A 428 -14.89 -11.86 -6.58
C MET A 428 -16.07 -10.94 -6.30
N ALA A 429 -16.03 -10.18 -5.19
CA ALA A 429 -17.10 -9.26 -4.82
C ALA A 429 -17.38 -8.22 -5.91
N ILE A 430 -16.35 -7.70 -6.58
CA ILE A 430 -16.50 -6.77 -7.71
C ILE A 430 -17.32 -7.40 -8.86
N THR A 431 -16.95 -8.61 -9.27
CA THR A 431 -17.60 -9.27 -10.43
C THR A 431 -19.05 -9.65 -10.15
N ASP A 432 -19.39 -10.04 -8.92
CA ASP A 432 -20.77 -10.36 -8.55
C ASP A 432 -21.71 -9.14 -8.65
N HIS A 433 -21.19 -7.93 -8.49
CA HIS A 433 -21.96 -6.69 -8.62
C HIS A 433 -22.38 -6.35 -10.06
N GLU A 434 -21.64 -6.79 -11.08
CA GLU A 434 -21.95 -6.53 -12.49
C GLU A 434 -23.40 -6.92 -12.83
N LYS A 435 -23.86 -8.05 -12.28
CA LYS A 435 -25.16 -8.65 -12.61
C LYS A 435 -26.37 -7.87 -12.09
N LYS A 436 -26.18 -6.86 -11.23
CA LYS A 436 -27.29 -6.30 -10.41
C LYS A 436 -27.30 -4.77 -10.23
N ALA A 437 -26.16 -4.07 -10.12
CA ALA A 437 -26.12 -2.59 -10.04
C ALA A 437 -24.76 -1.99 -10.45
N GLY A 438 -24.77 -0.78 -11.03
CA GLY A 438 -23.54 -0.06 -11.40
C GLY A 438 -22.83 0.55 -10.20
N PHE A 439 -21.51 0.35 -10.10
CA PHE A 439 -20.63 0.96 -9.11
C PHE A 439 -19.55 1.77 -9.83
N MET A 440 -19.24 2.97 -9.33
CA MET A 440 -18.22 3.84 -9.90
C MET A 440 -17.27 4.35 -8.82
N ALA A 441 -15.98 4.29 -9.13
CA ALA A 441 -14.93 4.88 -8.31
C ALA A 441 -13.97 5.68 -9.20
N VAL A 442 -13.19 6.55 -8.58
CA VAL A 442 -12.11 7.27 -9.25
C VAL A 442 -11.04 6.29 -9.75
N CYS A 443 -10.69 5.31 -8.92
CA CYS A 443 -9.83 4.18 -9.30
C CYS A 443 -10.21 2.89 -8.54
N LEU A 444 -9.60 1.75 -8.89
CA LEU A 444 -9.83 0.47 -8.20
C LEU A 444 -9.42 0.53 -6.73
N LEU A 445 -8.36 1.30 -6.41
CA LEU A 445 -7.87 1.44 -5.05
C LEU A 445 -8.88 2.12 -4.10
N ASP A 446 -9.67 3.07 -4.60
CA ASP A 446 -10.74 3.68 -3.81
C ASP A 446 -11.87 2.67 -3.52
N ALA A 447 -12.18 1.82 -4.51
CA ALA A 447 -13.14 0.74 -4.32
C ALA A 447 -12.65 -0.28 -3.27
N TRP A 448 -11.35 -0.58 -3.27
CA TRP A 448 -10.70 -1.43 -2.28
C TRP A 448 -10.81 -0.86 -0.87
N HIS A 449 -10.43 0.40 -0.65
CA HIS A 449 -10.52 1.00 0.68
C HIS A 449 -11.96 1.10 1.18
N HIS A 450 -12.90 1.44 0.29
CA HIS A 450 -14.32 1.41 0.61
C HIS A 450 -14.77 0.00 1.04
N TRP A 451 -14.38 -1.02 0.28
CA TRP A 451 -14.69 -2.41 0.62
C TRP A 451 -14.03 -2.87 1.94
N LEU A 452 -12.79 -2.45 2.22
CA LEU A 452 -12.14 -2.74 3.51
C LEU A 452 -12.84 -2.06 4.69
N GLU A 453 -13.30 -0.82 4.50
CA GLU A 453 -13.96 -0.04 5.55
C GLU A 453 -15.36 -0.59 5.88
N PHE A 454 -16.14 -0.94 4.86
CA PHE A 454 -17.54 -1.32 5.01
C PHE A 454 -17.79 -2.84 4.91
N GLY A 455 -16.83 -3.61 4.42
CA GLY A 455 -16.94 -5.05 4.17
C GLY A 455 -17.76 -5.42 2.92
N VAL A 456 -18.32 -4.43 2.22
CA VAL A 456 -19.22 -4.58 1.07
C VAL A 456 -19.07 -3.38 0.14
N LEU A 457 -19.25 -3.54 -1.18
CA LEU A 457 -19.15 -2.43 -2.14
C LEU A 457 -20.46 -1.66 -2.32
N ASN A 458 -21.60 -2.37 -2.37
CA ASN A 458 -22.92 -1.74 -2.41
C ASN A 458 -23.95 -2.64 -1.72
N PRO A 459 -24.30 -2.36 -0.46
CA PRO A 459 -25.13 -3.27 0.33
C PRO A 459 -26.62 -3.32 -0.04
N VAL A 460 -27.20 -2.25 -0.61
CA VAL A 460 -28.68 -2.10 -0.69
C VAL A 460 -29.23 -2.02 -2.13
N TYR A 461 -28.42 -2.24 -3.17
CA TYR A 461 -28.86 -2.20 -4.58
C TYR A 461 -29.78 -1.02 -4.89
N TRP A 462 -29.36 0.20 -4.60
CA TRP A 462 -30.12 1.34 -5.11
C TRP A 462 -30.02 1.38 -6.63
N GLU A 463 -31.12 1.78 -7.30
CA GLU A 463 -31.16 2.00 -8.76
C GLU A 463 -30.14 3.08 -9.22
N THR A 464 -29.56 3.82 -8.26
CA THR A 464 -28.53 4.85 -8.49
C THR A 464 -27.13 4.30 -8.30
N ALA A 465 -26.23 4.65 -9.23
CA ALA A 465 -24.81 4.29 -9.11
C ALA A 465 -24.19 4.89 -7.84
N LEU A 466 -23.49 4.06 -7.06
CA LEU A 466 -22.67 4.53 -5.94
C LEU A 466 -21.39 5.17 -6.49
N LEU A 467 -21.09 6.39 -6.03
CA LEU A 467 -19.83 7.07 -6.29
C LEU A 467 -18.98 7.07 -5.02
N VAL A 468 -17.82 6.44 -5.07
CA VAL A 468 -16.87 6.43 -3.95
C VAL A 468 -15.94 7.64 -4.03
N SER A 469 -15.79 8.34 -2.90
CA SER A 469 -14.87 9.47 -2.76
C SER A 469 -13.40 9.01 -2.70
N PRO A 470 -12.45 9.79 -3.22
CA PRO A 470 -11.01 9.51 -3.11
C PRO A 470 -10.53 9.36 -1.66
N THR A 471 -9.50 8.54 -1.46
CA THR A 471 -8.95 8.16 -0.13
C THR A 471 -7.49 8.59 0.11
N ASP A 472 -7.12 9.77 -0.40
CA ASP A 472 -5.75 10.32 -0.49
C ASP A 472 -4.94 10.30 0.81
N HIS A 473 -5.59 10.60 1.94
CA HIS A 473 -4.94 10.72 3.24
C HIS A 473 -4.31 9.39 3.71
N GLN A 474 -4.95 8.26 3.44
CA GLN A 474 -4.48 6.95 3.92
C GLN A 474 -3.19 6.53 3.22
N GLN A 475 -3.11 6.75 1.90
CA GLN A 475 -1.93 6.42 1.10
C GLN A 475 -0.73 7.27 1.49
N TRP A 476 -0.95 8.57 1.74
CA TRP A 476 0.11 9.45 2.23
C TRP A 476 0.61 9.05 3.61
N MET A 477 -0.29 8.77 4.56
CA MET A 477 0.10 8.35 5.90
C MET A 477 0.90 7.04 5.90
N ARG A 478 0.59 6.12 4.98
CA ARG A 478 1.40 4.91 4.77
C ARG A 478 2.78 5.25 4.24
N ALA A 479 2.89 6.10 3.21
CA ALA A 479 4.18 6.53 2.68
C ALA A 479 5.05 7.21 3.75
N VAL A 480 4.44 8.04 4.61
CA VAL A 480 5.10 8.68 5.76
C VAL A 480 5.60 7.63 6.76
N ALA A 481 4.81 6.61 7.05
CA ALA A 481 5.20 5.54 7.97
C ALA A 481 6.35 4.68 7.42
N TRP A 482 6.44 4.54 6.09
CA TRP A 482 7.53 3.83 5.42
C TRP A 482 8.79 4.67 5.18
N ASP A 483 8.71 6.00 5.21
CA ASP A 483 9.85 6.89 4.90
C ASP A 483 11.10 6.61 5.77
N PRO A 484 11.00 6.39 7.10
CA PRO A 484 12.16 6.04 7.93
C PRO A 484 12.83 4.71 7.53
N ILE A 485 12.03 3.72 7.10
CA ILE A 485 12.51 2.41 6.65
C ILE A 485 13.23 2.57 5.31
N GLU A 486 12.62 3.30 4.38
CA GLU A 486 13.23 3.66 3.09
C GLU A 486 14.56 4.40 3.29
N GLU A 487 14.67 5.30 4.27
CA GLU A 487 15.92 6.00 4.59
C GLU A 487 17.00 5.04 5.10
N THR A 488 16.61 4.04 5.88
CA THR A 488 17.52 3.00 6.37
C THR A 488 18.00 2.11 5.23
N LEU A 489 17.10 1.69 4.34
CA LEU A 489 17.44 0.96 3.11
C LEU A 489 18.43 1.74 2.25
N TYR A 490 18.13 3.02 2.00
CA TYR A 490 18.97 3.91 1.21
C TYR A 490 20.40 4.02 1.77
N LYS A 491 20.53 4.30 3.08
CA LYS A 491 21.85 4.40 3.74
C LYS A 491 22.61 3.07 3.75
N ALA A 492 21.89 1.95 3.85
CA ALA A 492 22.43 0.60 3.81
C ALA A 492 22.71 0.11 2.37
N LEU A 493 22.42 0.92 1.35
CA LEU A 493 22.56 0.59 -0.07
C LEU A 493 21.72 -0.63 -0.52
N PHE A 494 20.57 -0.83 0.12
CA PHE A 494 19.58 -1.79 -0.32
C PHE A 494 18.60 -1.16 -1.32
N PRO A 495 17.94 -1.97 -2.17
CA PRO A 495 16.89 -1.49 -3.06
C PRO A 495 15.74 -0.78 -2.32
N PRO A 496 15.10 0.22 -2.93
CA PRO A 496 13.91 0.85 -2.37
C PRO A 496 12.76 -0.17 -2.24
N ILE A 497 11.80 0.07 -1.35
CA ILE A 497 10.69 -0.86 -1.02
C ILE A 497 9.96 -1.36 -2.27
N ARG A 498 9.87 -0.50 -3.30
CA ARG A 498 9.18 -0.86 -4.54
C ARG A 498 9.76 -2.06 -5.28
N GLU A 499 11.01 -2.41 -5.01
CA GLU A 499 11.75 -3.50 -5.68
C GLU A 499 11.67 -4.84 -4.93
N TRP A 500 11.04 -4.84 -3.74
CA TRP A 500 10.86 -6.02 -2.91
C TRP A 500 9.59 -6.79 -3.31
N ALA A 501 9.63 -8.12 -3.20
CA ALA A 501 8.50 -8.99 -3.55
C ALA A 501 7.41 -8.99 -2.48
N TRP A 502 7.81 -8.89 -1.21
CA TRP A 502 6.90 -8.81 -0.08
C TRP A 502 7.38 -7.78 0.94
N THR A 503 6.44 -7.01 1.48
CA THR A 503 6.75 -5.91 2.41
C THR A 503 5.70 -5.85 3.51
N HIS A 504 6.14 -5.79 4.77
CA HIS A 504 5.28 -5.60 5.93
C HIS A 504 5.91 -4.63 6.92
N LEU A 505 5.17 -3.59 7.28
CA LEU A 505 5.56 -2.64 8.32
C LEU A 505 5.05 -3.14 9.67
N ASP A 506 5.93 -3.61 10.54
CA ASP A 506 5.57 -4.08 11.88
C ASP A 506 5.13 -2.90 12.76
N ASP A 507 5.87 -1.79 12.66
CA ASP A 507 5.53 -0.47 13.18
C ASP A 507 6.35 0.60 12.41
N PRO A 508 6.12 1.92 12.61
CA PRO A 508 6.85 2.95 11.84
C PRO A 508 8.38 2.93 11.96
N GLU A 509 8.95 2.21 12.93
CA GLU A 509 10.40 2.07 13.12
C GLU A 509 10.90 0.66 12.74
N ARG A 510 10.03 -0.28 12.36
CA ARG A 510 10.38 -1.67 12.07
C ARG A 510 9.62 -2.26 10.88
N ALA A 511 10.32 -2.95 10.01
CA ALA A 511 9.73 -3.63 8.88
C ALA A 511 10.38 -4.98 8.60
N THR A 512 9.61 -5.86 7.99
CA THR A 512 10.07 -7.14 7.43
C THR A 512 9.81 -7.13 5.93
N LEU A 513 10.84 -7.41 5.14
CA LEU A 513 10.81 -7.43 3.68
C LEU A 513 11.30 -8.79 3.17
N VAL A 514 10.89 -9.19 1.97
CA VAL A 514 11.41 -10.39 1.29
C VAL A 514 11.82 -10.01 -0.13
N ASP A 515 13.07 -10.30 -0.48
CA ASP A 515 13.60 -10.04 -1.81
C ASP A 515 12.96 -10.97 -2.87
N PRO A 516 13.14 -10.70 -4.17
CA PRO A 516 12.62 -11.57 -5.23
C PRO A 516 13.17 -13.01 -5.23
N LEU A 517 14.25 -13.29 -4.49
CA LEU A 517 14.84 -14.62 -4.34
C LEU A 517 14.32 -15.36 -3.09
N GLY A 518 13.40 -14.75 -2.34
CA GLY A 518 12.83 -15.31 -1.11
C GLY A 518 13.62 -15.00 0.15
N THR A 519 14.67 -14.19 0.11
CA THR A 519 15.50 -13.82 1.27
C THR A 519 14.76 -12.84 2.19
N PRO A 520 14.48 -13.21 3.45
CA PRO A 520 13.93 -12.28 4.44
C PRO A 520 14.97 -11.25 4.90
N VAL A 521 14.52 -10.01 5.05
CA VAL A 521 15.30 -8.88 5.55
C VAL A 521 14.46 -8.12 6.58
N MET A 522 14.95 -8.05 7.82
CA MET A 522 14.31 -7.28 8.88
C MET A 522 15.06 -5.98 9.13
N ILE A 523 14.32 -4.90 9.34
CA ILE A 523 14.86 -3.55 9.41
C ILE A 523 14.35 -2.89 10.68
N ALA A 524 15.25 -2.18 11.35
CA ALA A 524 14.90 -1.22 12.37
C ALA A 524 15.59 0.11 12.12
N THR A 525 14.89 1.21 12.41
CA THR A 525 15.43 2.57 12.19
C THR A 525 16.11 3.12 13.43
N ASN A 526 15.82 2.57 14.62
CA ASN A 526 16.34 3.05 15.89
C ASN A 526 16.58 1.92 16.93
N PRO A 527 17.84 1.47 17.12
CA PRO A 527 19.03 1.76 16.33
C PRO A 527 18.85 1.34 14.85
N SER A 528 19.58 1.98 13.93
CA SER A 528 19.52 1.66 12.52
C SER A 528 20.23 0.34 12.22
N ILE A 529 19.46 -0.72 11.98
CA ILE A 529 19.95 -2.10 11.82
C ILE A 529 19.21 -2.76 10.66
N VAL A 530 19.93 -3.56 9.88
CA VAL A 530 19.37 -4.46 8.86
C VAL A 530 19.86 -5.87 9.15
N VAL A 531 18.94 -6.83 9.29
CA VAL A 531 19.24 -8.26 9.49
C VAL A 531 18.80 -9.04 8.26
N VAL A 532 19.72 -9.80 7.64
CA VAL A 532 19.50 -10.53 6.39
C VAL A 532 19.64 -12.04 6.61
N VAL A 533 18.72 -12.83 6.05
CA VAL A 533 18.69 -14.29 6.21
C VAL A 533 18.75 -15.03 4.86
N PRO A 534 19.94 -15.24 4.28
CA PRO A 534 20.08 -15.85 2.94
C PRO A 534 19.56 -17.29 2.92
N GLN A 535 18.39 -17.53 2.31
CA GLN A 535 17.77 -18.85 2.24
C GLN A 535 18.56 -19.88 1.41
N HIS A 536 19.30 -19.41 0.40
CA HIS A 536 20.10 -20.26 -0.50
C HIS A 536 21.34 -20.90 0.16
N LYS A 537 21.55 -20.69 1.47
CA LYS A 537 22.70 -21.21 2.23
C LYS A 537 22.33 -22.23 3.31
N LEU A 538 21.14 -22.82 3.29
CA LEU A 538 20.76 -23.94 4.17
C LEU A 538 21.39 -25.28 3.72
N VAL A 539 22.68 -25.29 3.39
CA VAL A 539 23.39 -26.48 2.94
C VAL A 539 23.54 -27.45 4.12
N GLY A 540 22.91 -28.63 4.03
CA GLY A 540 22.88 -29.63 5.13
C GLY A 540 21.69 -29.49 6.10
N TRP A 541 20.79 -28.52 5.87
CA TRP A 541 19.70 -28.15 6.79
C TRP A 541 18.33 -28.04 6.10
N GLU A 542 18.11 -28.83 5.06
CA GLU A 542 16.90 -28.82 4.22
C GLU A 542 15.62 -29.12 5.01
N ASP A 543 15.72 -29.82 6.14
CA ASP A 543 14.59 -30.18 7.02
C ASP A 543 14.21 -29.09 8.03
N LEU A 544 15.00 -28.01 8.16
CA LEU A 544 14.71 -26.93 9.10
C LEU A 544 13.68 -25.98 8.49
N ASP A 545 12.60 -25.72 9.21
CA ASP A 545 11.58 -24.76 8.78
C ASP A 545 12.21 -23.36 8.58
N PRO A 546 12.15 -22.75 7.38
CA PRO A 546 12.66 -21.40 7.14
C PRO A 546 12.09 -20.34 8.09
N ALA A 547 10.89 -20.56 8.64
CA ALA A 547 10.30 -19.69 9.66
C ALA A 547 11.13 -19.67 10.95
N PHE A 548 11.80 -20.77 11.31
CA PHE A 548 12.71 -20.80 12.45
C PHE A 548 13.92 -19.88 12.23
N CYS A 549 14.57 -19.95 11.06
CA CYS A 549 15.69 -19.08 10.72
C CYS A 549 15.31 -17.59 10.76
N THR A 550 14.11 -17.29 10.26
CA THR A 550 13.51 -15.96 10.33
C THR A 550 13.28 -15.53 11.78
N GLY A 551 12.72 -16.40 12.62
CA GLY A 551 12.47 -16.13 14.03
C GLY A 551 13.74 -15.91 14.88
N VAL A 552 14.84 -16.62 14.58
CA VAL A 552 16.15 -16.36 15.23
C VAL A 552 16.63 -14.94 14.93
N SER A 553 16.47 -14.50 13.68
CA SER A 553 16.91 -13.19 13.21
C SER A 553 16.04 -12.07 13.76
N GLU A 554 14.73 -12.29 13.85
CA GLU A 554 13.81 -11.41 14.58
C GLU A 554 14.19 -11.34 16.08
N GLY A 555 14.59 -12.45 16.70
CA GLY A 555 15.08 -12.49 18.08
C GLY A 555 16.34 -11.66 18.31
N ILE A 556 17.29 -11.71 17.37
CA ILE A 556 18.50 -10.86 17.38
C ILE A 556 18.09 -9.38 17.29
N LEU A 557 17.27 -9.03 16.30
CA LEU A 557 16.80 -7.66 16.10
C LEU A 557 16.03 -7.14 17.34
N ALA A 558 15.12 -7.94 17.88
CA ALA A 558 14.32 -7.59 19.04
C ALA A 558 15.18 -7.36 20.29
N THR A 559 16.22 -8.18 20.52
CA THR A 559 17.18 -7.98 21.62
C THR A 559 17.94 -6.66 21.46
N CYS A 560 18.41 -6.36 20.24
CA CYS A 560 19.13 -5.12 19.93
C CYS A 560 18.31 -3.84 20.18
N ILE A 561 16.99 -3.90 19.92
CA ILE A 561 16.11 -2.73 20.03
C ILE A 561 15.54 -2.56 21.44
N ARG A 562 15.12 -3.66 22.08
CA ARG A 562 14.37 -3.59 23.35
C ARG A 562 15.25 -3.20 24.54
N HIS A 563 16.53 -3.57 24.53
CA HIS A 563 17.42 -3.24 25.63
C HIS A 563 18.11 -1.89 25.37
N SER A 564 17.75 -0.87 26.15
CA SER A 564 18.22 0.52 25.95
C SER A 564 19.75 0.67 25.86
N ARG A 565 20.49 -0.09 26.68
CA ARG A 565 21.96 -0.12 26.67
C ARG A 565 22.54 -0.68 25.37
N ILE A 566 21.98 -1.76 24.85
CA ILE A 566 22.42 -2.40 23.59
C ILE A 566 22.13 -1.44 22.42
N ALA A 567 20.91 -0.91 22.38
CA ALA A 567 20.49 0.09 21.40
C ALA A 567 21.39 1.34 21.39
N GLN A 568 21.81 1.81 22.57
CA GLN A 568 22.73 2.95 22.69
C GLN A 568 24.11 2.63 22.09
N ILE A 569 24.70 1.49 22.46
CA ILE A 569 26.02 1.08 21.95
C ILE A 569 25.99 0.94 20.43
N LEU A 570 24.91 0.37 19.87
CA LEU A 570 24.73 0.24 18.42
C LEU A 570 24.66 1.61 17.72
N ARG A 571 23.91 2.58 18.28
CA ARG A 571 23.88 3.97 17.77
C ARG A 571 25.23 4.66 17.81
N GLU A 572 26.03 4.41 18.85
CA GLU A 572 27.35 5.02 19.03
C GLU A 572 28.43 4.35 18.18
N SER A 573 28.23 3.08 17.79
CA SER A 573 29.22 2.29 17.02
C SER A 573 29.32 2.68 15.54
N SER A 574 28.24 3.19 14.93
CA SER A 574 28.19 3.50 13.50
C SER A 574 27.20 4.62 13.19
N THR A 575 27.58 5.53 12.28
CA THR A 575 26.67 6.51 11.69
C THR A 575 25.80 5.91 10.58
N ASP A 576 26.25 4.80 10.00
CA ASP A 576 25.54 4.04 8.97
C ASP A 576 24.80 2.85 9.58
N PRO A 577 23.76 2.31 8.90
CA PRO A 577 23.03 1.15 9.39
C PRO A 577 23.96 -0.05 9.62
N VAL A 578 23.82 -0.71 10.77
CA VAL A 578 24.56 -1.94 11.06
C VAL A 578 23.90 -3.10 10.32
N ILE A 579 24.63 -3.73 9.40
CA ILE A 579 24.13 -4.87 8.61
C ILE A 579 24.62 -6.17 9.24
N ILE A 580 23.67 -7.06 9.58
CA ILE A 580 23.92 -8.37 10.18
C ILE A 580 23.38 -9.45 9.23
N VAL A 581 24.23 -10.34 8.75
CA VAL A 581 23.85 -11.49 7.93
C VAL A 581 23.87 -12.74 8.80
N VAL A 582 22.76 -13.48 8.86
CA VAL A 582 22.65 -14.71 9.66
C VAL A 582 22.67 -15.91 8.73
N GLU A 583 23.78 -16.65 8.75
CA GLU A 583 23.99 -17.86 7.95
C GLU A 583 23.89 -19.11 8.85
N PHE A 584 23.18 -20.13 8.40
CA PHE A 584 23.17 -21.44 9.04
C PHE A 584 24.10 -22.36 8.23
N VAL A 585 25.13 -22.89 8.89
CA VAL A 585 26.21 -23.63 8.21
C VAL A 585 26.57 -24.91 8.95
N ASP A 586 27.25 -25.83 8.28
CA ASP A 586 27.83 -27.00 8.94
C ASP A 586 29.02 -26.62 9.83
N ASP A 587 29.29 -27.45 10.86
CA ASP A 587 30.32 -27.18 11.87
C ASP A 587 31.71 -26.93 11.25
N GLU A 588 32.06 -27.60 10.15
CA GLU A 588 33.34 -27.40 9.46
C GLU A 588 33.49 -25.98 8.91
N GLN A 589 32.41 -25.36 8.43
CA GLN A 589 32.44 -24.00 7.86
C GLN A 589 32.39 -22.91 8.94
N ALA A 590 31.99 -23.25 10.17
CA ALA A 590 32.01 -22.34 11.32
C ALA A 590 33.41 -22.21 11.97
N THR A 591 34.35 -23.12 11.69
CA THR A 591 35.61 -23.33 12.46
C THR A 591 36.72 -22.27 12.35
N GLN A 592 36.51 -21.13 11.70
CA GLN A 592 37.53 -20.05 11.71
C GLN A 592 37.63 -19.31 13.06
N HIS A 593 36.73 -19.56 14.02
CA HIS A 593 36.79 -19.06 15.40
C HIS A 593 36.36 -20.14 16.43
N PRO A 594 36.96 -20.19 17.64
CA PRO A 594 36.60 -21.19 18.65
C PRO A 594 35.22 -20.89 19.27
N GLY A 595 34.17 -21.61 18.86
CA GLY A 595 32.81 -21.47 19.42
C GLY A 595 31.74 -22.20 18.60
N SER A 596 30.49 -22.25 19.10
CA SER A 596 29.32 -22.75 18.37
C SER A 596 28.75 -21.75 17.35
N VAL A 597 29.19 -20.49 17.41
CA VAL A 597 28.82 -19.40 16.50
C VAL A 597 30.12 -18.77 15.96
N GLY A 598 30.27 -18.74 14.64
CA GLY A 598 31.34 -18.02 13.96
C GLY A 598 30.95 -16.57 13.66
N VAL A 599 31.92 -15.67 13.61
CA VAL A 599 31.75 -14.29 13.14
C VAL A 599 32.73 -14.00 12.00
N ALA A 600 32.28 -13.31 10.97
CA ALA A 600 33.15 -12.73 9.94
C ALA A 600 32.68 -11.31 9.60
N VAL A 601 33.57 -10.51 9.01
CA VAL A 601 33.21 -9.20 8.48
C VAL A 601 33.53 -9.20 6.99
N ASP A 602 32.51 -8.98 6.16
CA ASP A 602 32.72 -8.76 4.73
C ASP A 602 33.03 -7.28 4.50
N ARG A 603 34.25 -7.01 4.02
CA ARG A 603 34.76 -5.67 3.67
C ARG A 603 34.84 -5.46 2.15
N ASN A 604 34.48 -6.46 1.35
CA ASN A 604 34.50 -6.36 -0.11
C ASN A 604 33.23 -5.68 -0.65
N GLN A 605 32.21 -5.54 0.19
CA GLN A 605 30.99 -4.77 -0.08
C GLN A 605 31.23 -3.28 0.20
N PRO A 606 30.49 -2.36 -0.47
CA PRO A 606 30.57 -0.93 -0.20
C PRO A 606 30.19 -0.55 1.24
N ARG A 607 29.49 -1.44 1.96
CA ARG A 607 29.21 -1.34 3.40
C ARG A 607 29.72 -2.58 4.12
N SER A 608 30.41 -2.39 5.24
CA SER A 608 30.85 -3.50 6.11
C SER A 608 29.65 -4.25 6.66
N MET A 609 29.67 -5.58 6.55
CA MET A 609 28.60 -6.45 7.07
C MET A 609 29.15 -7.41 8.13
N ILE A 610 28.41 -7.59 9.22
CA ILE A 610 28.69 -8.62 10.24
C ILE A 610 28.01 -9.91 9.82
N VAL A 611 28.76 -10.97 9.58
CA VAL A 611 28.25 -12.29 9.24
C VAL A 611 28.30 -13.21 10.46
N LEU A 612 27.13 -13.58 10.97
CA LEU A 612 26.97 -14.54 12.07
C LEU A 612 26.69 -15.92 11.48
N ARG A 613 27.59 -16.88 11.74
CA ARG A 613 27.48 -18.26 11.26
C ARG A 613 27.05 -19.18 12.38
N LEU A 614 25.79 -19.62 12.36
CA LEU A 614 25.19 -20.51 13.34
C LEU A 614 25.39 -21.96 12.89
N SER A 615 26.10 -22.77 13.69
CA SER A 615 26.44 -24.14 13.31
C SER A 615 25.51 -25.19 13.92
N SER A 616 25.65 -26.46 13.52
CA SER A 616 24.94 -27.61 14.14
C SER A 616 25.10 -27.63 15.66
N SER A 617 26.30 -27.26 16.13
CA SER A 617 26.65 -27.20 17.54
C SER A 617 25.86 -26.11 18.28
N TRP A 618 25.52 -25.01 17.62
CA TRP A 618 24.66 -23.97 18.22
C TRP A 618 23.23 -24.45 18.41
N ILE A 619 22.66 -25.19 17.45
CA ILE A 619 21.30 -25.76 17.59
C ILE A 619 21.26 -26.80 18.71
N LYS A 620 22.26 -27.69 18.78
CA LYS A 620 22.39 -28.65 19.90
C LYS A 620 22.46 -27.92 21.25
N GLU A 621 23.17 -26.81 21.31
CA GLU A 621 23.23 -25.98 22.51
C GLU A 621 21.90 -25.26 22.78
N LEU A 622 21.19 -24.80 21.75
CA LEU A 622 19.88 -24.16 21.88
C LEU A 622 18.85 -25.11 22.51
N ILE A 623 18.88 -26.38 22.11
CA ILE A 623 18.03 -27.44 22.68
C ILE A 623 18.42 -27.73 24.13
N ARG A 624 19.72 -27.79 24.43
CA ARG A 624 20.25 -28.14 25.76
C ARG A 624 20.10 -27.01 26.78
N ASN A 625 20.53 -25.81 26.41
CA ASN A 625 20.55 -24.61 27.23
C ASN A 625 20.44 -23.34 26.35
N PRO A 626 19.22 -22.82 26.15
CA PRO A 626 18.98 -21.62 25.35
C PRO A 626 19.79 -20.40 25.80
N LYS A 627 20.15 -20.28 27.09
CA LYS A 627 20.94 -19.15 27.59
C LYS A 627 22.38 -19.19 27.10
N THR A 628 22.99 -20.36 27.04
CA THR A 628 24.37 -20.49 26.51
C THR A 628 24.40 -20.18 25.03
N ALA A 629 23.42 -20.71 24.27
CA ALA A 629 23.29 -20.44 22.83
C ALA A 629 23.05 -18.93 22.56
N HIS A 630 22.24 -18.28 23.39
CA HIS A 630 22.02 -16.84 23.36
C HIS A 630 23.30 -16.04 23.64
N ALA A 631 24.03 -16.38 24.72
CA ALA A 631 25.26 -15.70 25.10
C ALA A 631 26.34 -15.80 24.00
N ALA A 632 26.44 -16.94 23.32
CA ALA A 632 27.38 -17.14 22.21
C ALA A 632 27.10 -16.16 21.04
N VAL A 633 25.83 -15.92 20.71
CA VAL A 633 25.46 -14.94 19.68
C VAL A 633 25.82 -13.52 20.12
N GLY A 634 25.58 -13.16 21.39
CA GLY A 634 25.96 -11.85 21.92
C GLY A 634 27.47 -11.59 21.85
N GLN A 635 28.29 -12.60 22.16
CA GLN A 635 29.75 -12.52 22.04
C GLN A 635 30.19 -12.35 20.58
N ALA A 636 29.64 -13.14 19.66
CA ALA A 636 29.95 -13.06 18.23
C ALA A 636 29.54 -11.71 17.64
N LEU A 637 28.34 -11.22 17.98
CA LEU A 637 27.85 -9.92 17.54
C LEU A 637 28.75 -8.78 18.03
N PHE A 638 29.14 -8.79 19.31
CA PHE A 638 30.04 -7.78 19.84
C PHE A 638 31.41 -7.79 19.13
N ALA A 639 31.98 -8.97 18.90
CA ALA A 639 33.23 -9.10 18.14
C ALA A 639 33.09 -8.56 16.71
N GLY A 640 31.95 -8.79 16.05
CA GLY A 640 31.64 -8.20 14.75
C GLY A 640 31.56 -6.67 14.80
N LEU A 641 30.91 -6.11 15.83
CA LEU A 641 30.80 -4.67 16.03
C LEU A 641 32.16 -4.02 16.25
N ASP A 642 33.02 -4.61 17.09
CA ASP A 642 34.37 -4.12 17.34
C ASP A 642 35.22 -4.08 16.06
N LEU A 643 35.00 -5.02 15.13
CA LEU A 643 35.69 -5.07 13.85
C LEU A 643 35.22 -4.05 12.80
N ILE A 644 34.00 -3.50 12.94
CA ILE A 644 33.43 -2.50 12.01
C ILE A 644 33.34 -1.10 12.61
N SER A 645 33.41 -0.98 13.94
CA SER A 645 33.29 0.28 14.66
C SER A 645 34.48 1.19 14.36
N SER A 646 34.20 2.49 14.26
CA SER A 646 35.22 3.54 14.19
C SER A 646 35.71 3.99 15.56
N VAL A 647 35.07 3.51 16.63
CA VAL A 647 35.33 3.84 18.02
C VAL A 647 35.79 2.58 18.77
N ASP A 648 36.72 2.72 19.70
CA ASP A 648 37.16 1.64 20.58
C ASP A 648 36.02 1.19 21.51
N LEU A 649 35.49 -0.01 21.28
CA LEU A 649 34.36 -0.55 22.05
C LEU A 649 34.79 -1.36 23.28
N ASN A 650 36.08 -1.52 23.56
CA ASN A 650 36.55 -2.38 24.66
C ASN A 650 35.98 -1.98 26.04
N ILE A 651 35.75 -0.70 26.27
CA ILE A 651 35.19 -0.18 27.53
C ILE A 651 33.72 -0.60 27.71
N VAL A 652 33.00 -0.84 26.61
CA VAL A 652 31.57 -1.17 26.61
C VAL A 652 31.29 -2.66 26.38
N GLN A 653 32.32 -3.50 26.20
CA GLN A 653 32.17 -4.95 26.00
C GLN A 653 31.41 -5.61 27.15
N GLN A 654 31.90 -5.43 28.38
CA GLN A 654 31.28 -6.07 29.55
C GLN A 654 29.85 -5.55 29.79
N PRO A 655 29.58 -4.22 29.76
CA PRO A 655 28.22 -3.70 29.79
C PRO A 655 27.29 -4.22 28.68
N PHE A 656 27.82 -4.45 27.47
CA PHE A 656 27.03 -5.00 26.36
C PHE A 656 26.65 -6.46 26.64
N LEU A 657 27.62 -7.30 27.03
CA LEU A 657 27.39 -8.72 27.27
C LEU A 657 26.48 -8.96 28.48
N GLU A 658 26.59 -8.13 29.52
CA GLU A 658 25.67 -8.16 30.67
C GLU A 658 24.23 -7.85 30.22
N ALA A 659 24.04 -6.74 29.51
CA ALA A 659 22.74 -6.35 28.95
C ALA A 659 22.15 -7.41 27.99
N TRP A 660 23.00 -8.02 27.16
CA TRP A 660 22.60 -9.10 26.26
C TRP A 660 22.11 -10.32 27.06
N ASN A 661 22.87 -10.74 28.06
CA ASN A 661 22.55 -11.93 28.88
C ASN A 661 21.36 -11.71 29.83
N GLU A 662 21.04 -10.46 30.19
CA GLU A 662 19.82 -10.10 30.92
C GLU A 662 18.56 -10.16 30.05
N SER A 663 18.71 -10.05 28.72
CA SER A 663 17.61 -10.12 27.77
C SER A 663 17.08 -11.56 27.61
N PRO A 664 15.79 -11.75 27.26
CA PRO A 664 15.28 -13.07 26.91
C PRO A 664 16.08 -13.71 25.76
N PRO A 665 16.30 -15.04 25.76
CA PRO A 665 16.97 -15.71 24.66
C PRO A 665 16.33 -15.44 23.29
N ILE A 666 17.18 -15.21 22.29
CA ILE A 666 16.75 -14.93 20.90
C ILE A 666 15.88 -16.04 20.29
N ALA A 667 16.02 -17.28 20.76
CA ALA A 667 15.23 -18.41 20.32
C ALA A 667 15.11 -19.45 21.42
N MET A 668 14.14 -20.34 21.26
CA MET A 668 14.01 -21.59 22.01
C MET A 668 13.62 -22.69 21.05
N MET A 669 14.17 -23.88 21.23
CA MET A 669 13.76 -25.07 20.50
C MET A 669 13.42 -26.17 21.49
N GLY A 670 12.18 -26.67 21.41
CA GLY A 670 11.76 -27.87 22.13
C GLY A 670 11.71 -29.05 21.17
N LEU A 671 12.34 -30.16 21.54
CA LEU A 671 12.17 -31.42 20.81
C LEU A 671 10.88 -32.10 21.28
N GLN A 672 10.02 -32.48 20.34
CA GLN A 672 8.87 -33.30 20.63
C GLN A 672 8.74 -34.39 19.56
N GLU A 673 8.77 -35.64 19.99
CA GLU A 673 8.43 -36.77 19.15
C GLU A 673 6.90 -36.79 18.94
N SER A 674 6.47 -36.72 17.68
CA SER A 674 5.08 -36.91 17.28
C SER A 674 5.00 -38.12 16.35
N THR A 675 4.03 -39.00 16.61
CA THR A 675 3.70 -40.11 15.71
C THR A 675 2.72 -39.70 14.59
N LEU A 676 2.22 -38.47 14.63
CA LEU A 676 1.28 -37.93 13.65
C LEU A 676 2.01 -36.97 12.71
N ASN A 677 1.88 -37.19 11.41
CA ASN A 677 2.27 -36.23 10.39
C ASN A 677 1.32 -35.03 10.47
N SER A 678 1.74 -33.96 11.14
CA SER A 678 1.05 -32.67 11.06
C SER A 678 1.46 -31.95 9.79
N SER A 679 0.49 -31.34 9.08
CA SER A 679 0.81 -30.40 8.01
C SER A 679 1.63 -29.23 8.55
N SER A 680 2.54 -28.71 7.72
CA SER A 680 3.30 -27.49 8.03
C SER A 680 2.37 -26.32 8.31
N GLN A 681 2.86 -25.35 9.07
CA GLN A 681 2.07 -24.19 9.49
C GLN A 681 1.54 -23.40 8.28
N GLY A 682 0.26 -23.03 8.30
CA GLY A 682 -0.35 -22.12 7.32
C GLY A 682 -0.66 -22.70 5.95
N VAL A 683 -0.25 -23.94 5.65
CA VAL A 683 -0.39 -24.57 4.31
C VAL A 683 -1.86 -24.70 3.85
N GLU A 684 -2.80 -24.86 4.78
CA GLU A 684 -4.22 -25.07 4.48
C GLU A 684 -5.13 -24.07 5.21
N SER A 685 -4.71 -22.79 5.22
CA SER A 685 -5.56 -21.70 5.71
C SER A 685 -6.80 -21.54 4.83
N LEU A 686 -7.94 -21.26 5.47
CA LEU A 686 -9.20 -20.92 4.79
C LEU A 686 -9.40 -19.40 4.73
N PRO A 687 -10.00 -18.89 3.63
CA PRO A 687 -10.45 -17.50 3.57
C PRO A 687 -11.51 -17.20 4.64
N ASP A 688 -11.65 -15.93 5.00
CA ASP A 688 -12.60 -15.53 6.05
C ASP A 688 -14.01 -15.41 5.51
N MET A 689 -14.16 -14.96 4.26
CA MET A 689 -15.44 -14.82 3.52
C MET A 689 -16.55 -14.09 4.31
N ILE A 690 -16.21 -13.41 5.41
CA ILE A 690 -17.17 -12.68 6.27
C ILE A 690 -17.84 -11.56 5.46
N SER A 691 -17.07 -10.86 4.64
CA SER A 691 -17.55 -9.82 3.73
C SER A 691 -18.62 -10.36 2.77
N ALA A 692 -18.41 -11.54 2.19
CA ALA A 692 -19.38 -12.18 1.31
C ALA A 692 -20.69 -12.54 2.04
N VAL A 693 -20.60 -13.05 3.28
CA VAL A 693 -21.78 -13.36 4.09
C VAL A 693 -22.51 -12.09 4.55
N ASN A 694 -21.77 -11.05 4.96
CA ASN A 694 -22.34 -9.75 5.31
C ASN A 694 -23.09 -9.14 4.12
N HIS A 695 -22.51 -9.23 2.93
CA HIS A 695 -23.16 -8.79 1.70
C HIS A 695 -24.46 -9.54 1.45
N MET A 696 -24.42 -10.88 1.52
CA MET A 696 -25.60 -11.72 1.36
C MET A 696 -26.68 -11.37 2.40
N LEU A 697 -26.32 -11.22 3.67
CA LEU A 697 -27.26 -10.83 4.73
C LEU A 697 -27.88 -9.46 4.50
N ALA A 698 -27.07 -8.46 4.12
CA ALA A 698 -27.55 -7.11 3.81
C ALA A 698 -28.60 -7.13 2.69
N GLN A 699 -28.35 -7.90 1.62
CA GLN A 699 -29.30 -8.06 0.52
C GLN A 699 -30.62 -8.69 0.98
N GLU A 700 -30.54 -9.79 1.71
CA GLU A 700 -31.74 -10.53 2.14
C GLU A 700 -32.57 -9.71 3.14
N LEU A 701 -31.91 -8.96 4.04
CA LEU A 701 -32.57 -8.05 4.97
C LEU A 701 -33.21 -6.85 4.24
N ALA A 702 -32.56 -6.32 3.21
CA ALA A 702 -33.12 -5.26 2.37
C ALA A 702 -34.36 -5.75 1.60
N ILE A 703 -34.31 -6.96 1.03
CA ILE A 703 -35.47 -7.60 0.37
C ILE A 703 -36.61 -7.83 1.37
N ALA A 704 -36.29 -8.17 2.62
CA ALA A 704 -37.26 -8.30 3.70
C ALA A 704 -37.81 -6.95 4.23
N GLY A 705 -37.32 -5.82 3.71
CA GLY A 705 -37.80 -4.48 4.06
C GLY A 705 -37.30 -3.96 5.41
N ILE A 706 -36.24 -4.54 5.97
CA ILE A 706 -35.65 -4.09 7.24
C ILE A 706 -34.86 -2.81 7.01
N GLN A 707 -35.17 -1.76 7.77
CA GLN A 707 -34.47 -0.48 7.67
C GLN A 707 -33.12 -0.52 8.40
N SER A 708 -32.18 0.29 7.94
CA SER A 708 -30.94 0.55 8.67
C SER A 708 -31.28 1.21 10.02
N GLY A 709 -30.69 0.71 11.11
CA GLY A 709 -30.91 1.24 12.45
C GLY A 709 -30.32 0.37 13.55
N THR A 710 -30.39 0.89 14.76
CA THR A 710 -30.04 0.16 15.99
C THR A 710 -31.30 -0.41 16.60
N TYR A 711 -31.34 -1.72 16.78
CA TYR A 711 -32.48 -2.45 17.31
C TYR A 711 -32.18 -3.01 18.70
N HIS A 712 -33.18 -2.93 19.58
CA HIS A 712 -33.09 -3.33 20.98
C HIS A 712 -34.28 -4.22 21.38
N GLY A 713 -34.12 -5.00 22.44
CA GLY A 713 -35.22 -5.76 23.05
C GLY A 713 -35.93 -6.70 22.07
N ALA A 714 -37.26 -6.67 22.05
CA ALA A 714 -38.07 -7.56 21.20
C ALA A 714 -37.77 -7.40 19.70
N ALA A 715 -37.58 -6.17 19.21
CA ALA A 715 -37.26 -5.92 17.80
C ALA A 715 -35.90 -6.53 17.40
N MET A 716 -34.93 -6.55 18.32
CA MET A 716 -33.66 -7.22 18.11
C MET A 716 -33.84 -8.74 17.99
N VAL A 717 -34.66 -9.35 18.85
CA VAL A 717 -34.98 -10.79 18.80
C VAL A 717 -35.65 -11.16 17.48
N ASP A 718 -36.60 -10.35 16.99
CA ASP A 718 -37.29 -10.59 15.73
C ASP A 718 -36.33 -10.57 14.53
N ILE A 719 -35.43 -9.57 14.49
CA ILE A 719 -34.40 -9.47 13.47
C ILE A 719 -33.43 -10.65 13.55
N ALA A 720 -32.98 -11.03 14.75
CA ALA A 720 -32.09 -12.16 14.93
C ALA A 720 -32.74 -13.48 14.45
N ARG A 721 -34.04 -13.70 14.71
CA ARG A 721 -34.78 -14.87 14.20
C ARG A 721 -34.89 -14.85 12.67
N MET A 722 -35.10 -13.68 12.07
CA MET A 722 -35.09 -13.51 10.62
C MET A 722 -33.72 -13.85 10.02
N VAL A 723 -32.64 -13.32 10.61
CA VAL A 723 -31.26 -13.62 10.20
C VAL A 723 -30.97 -15.13 10.28
N LEU A 724 -31.39 -15.82 11.36
CA LEU A 724 -31.26 -17.27 11.44
C LEU A 724 -32.00 -18.00 10.33
N THR A 725 -33.19 -17.52 9.96
CA THR A 725 -33.99 -18.13 8.89
C THR A 725 -33.28 -17.99 7.54
N ILE A 726 -32.73 -16.81 7.25
CA ILE A 726 -31.91 -16.55 6.06
C ILE A 726 -30.68 -17.47 6.04
N LEU A 727 -29.94 -17.54 7.16
CA LEU A 727 -28.76 -18.40 7.28
C LEU A 727 -29.10 -19.89 7.11
N ALA A 728 -30.21 -20.36 7.68
CA ALA A 728 -30.66 -21.74 7.55
C ALA A 728 -31.00 -22.10 6.09
N SER A 729 -31.66 -21.19 5.36
CA SER A 729 -31.90 -21.35 3.92
C SER A 729 -30.60 -21.44 3.13
N ARG A 730 -29.60 -20.61 3.46
CA ARG A 730 -28.28 -20.64 2.83
C ARG A 730 -27.49 -21.90 3.15
N ILE A 731 -27.54 -22.40 4.38
CA ILE A 731 -26.96 -23.69 4.76
C ILE A 731 -27.58 -24.81 3.91
N GLN A 732 -28.91 -24.84 3.77
CA GLN A 732 -29.58 -25.85 2.95
C GLN A 732 -29.15 -25.78 1.49
N ALA A 733 -29.01 -24.57 0.93
CA ALA A 733 -28.54 -24.38 -0.44
C ALA A 733 -27.11 -24.91 -0.65
N LEU A 734 -26.20 -24.66 0.31
CA LEU A 734 -24.83 -25.21 0.27
C LEU A 734 -24.85 -26.75 0.24
N LEU A 735 -25.57 -27.38 1.17
CA LEU A 735 -25.65 -28.85 1.28
C LEU A 735 -26.29 -29.50 0.05
N THR A 736 -27.22 -28.82 -0.61
CA THR A 736 -27.89 -29.33 -1.81
C THR A 736 -27.00 -29.24 -3.05
N ASN A 737 -26.10 -28.24 -3.10
CA ASN A 737 -25.19 -28.04 -4.24
C ASN A 737 -23.92 -28.90 -4.15
N TRP A 738 -23.43 -29.16 -2.95
CA TRP A 738 -22.20 -29.92 -2.72
C TRP A 738 -22.38 -31.42 -2.95
N SER A 739 -21.35 -32.05 -3.49
CA SER A 739 -21.23 -33.50 -3.67
C SER A 739 -20.74 -34.20 -2.40
N MET A 740 -20.82 -35.53 -2.38
CA MET A 740 -20.35 -36.34 -1.23
C MET A 740 -18.86 -36.12 -0.90
N TYR A 741 -18.03 -35.71 -1.87
CA TYR A 741 -16.63 -35.37 -1.64
C TYR A 741 -16.42 -34.17 -0.71
N ALA A 742 -17.47 -33.37 -0.44
CA ALA A 742 -17.39 -32.25 0.49
C ALA A 742 -17.01 -32.69 1.92
N ILE A 743 -17.40 -33.90 2.34
CA ILE A 743 -17.03 -34.45 3.65
C ILE A 743 -15.50 -34.52 3.77
N ASP A 744 -14.83 -35.11 2.78
CA ASP A 744 -13.37 -35.26 2.79
C ASP A 744 -12.66 -33.91 2.74
N VAL A 745 -13.16 -32.98 1.91
CA VAL A 745 -12.58 -31.64 1.77
C VAL A 745 -12.72 -30.85 3.08
N VAL A 746 -13.91 -30.83 3.70
CA VAL A 746 -14.13 -30.12 4.97
C VAL A 746 -13.35 -30.78 6.10
N ALA A 747 -13.31 -32.12 6.16
CA ALA A 747 -12.54 -32.85 7.17
C ALA A 747 -11.04 -32.55 7.08
N LYS A 748 -10.50 -32.42 5.85
CA LYS A 748 -9.12 -32.01 5.60
C LYS A 748 -8.82 -30.62 6.20
N TYR A 749 -9.62 -29.61 5.89
CA TYR A 749 -9.43 -28.25 6.43
C TYR A 749 -9.69 -28.18 7.95
N LEU A 750 -10.65 -28.95 8.46
CA LEU A 750 -10.90 -29.06 9.90
C LEU A 750 -9.69 -29.67 10.62
N ASN A 751 -9.10 -30.73 10.08
CA ASN A 751 -7.88 -31.33 10.62
C ASN A 751 -6.71 -30.35 10.62
N ALA A 752 -6.53 -29.59 9.53
CA ALA A 752 -5.54 -28.53 9.48
C ALA A 752 -5.78 -27.44 10.54
N ALA A 753 -7.03 -26.97 10.69
CA ALA A 753 -7.40 -25.98 11.72
C ALA A 753 -7.17 -26.50 13.15
N HIS A 754 -7.46 -27.78 13.42
CA HIS A 754 -7.12 -28.41 14.70
C HIS A 754 -5.61 -28.52 14.91
N GLY A 755 -4.85 -28.86 13.86
CA GLY A 755 -3.39 -28.87 13.86
C GLY A 755 -2.81 -27.52 14.24
N GLU A 756 -3.24 -26.45 13.56
CA GLU A 756 -2.89 -25.06 13.88
C GLU A 756 -3.20 -24.70 15.33
N ARG A 757 -4.43 -25.00 15.78
CA ARG A 757 -4.88 -24.74 17.15
C ARG A 757 -4.03 -25.49 18.18
N MET A 758 -3.66 -26.74 17.91
CA MET A 758 -2.82 -27.54 18.80
C MET A 758 -1.39 -27.00 18.84
N ARG A 759 -0.80 -26.69 17.67
CA ARG A 759 0.54 -26.08 17.55
C ARG A 759 0.60 -24.76 18.31
N ALA A 760 -0.35 -23.84 18.08
CA ALA A 760 -0.43 -22.57 18.80
C ALA A 760 -0.56 -22.75 20.32
N ARG A 761 -1.40 -23.69 20.77
CA ARG A 761 -1.56 -24.00 22.21
C ARG A 761 -0.28 -24.57 22.82
N GLN A 762 0.44 -25.42 22.09
CA GLN A 762 1.70 -26.01 22.54
C GLN A 762 2.81 -24.97 22.60
N GLN A 763 2.99 -24.18 21.54
CA GLN A 763 3.96 -23.07 21.48
C GLN A 763 3.71 -22.09 22.64
N LEU A 764 2.47 -21.68 22.84
CA LEU A 764 2.08 -20.81 23.94
C LEU A 764 2.33 -21.47 25.30
N GLY A 765 2.01 -22.76 25.44
CA GLY A 765 2.28 -23.52 26.67
C GLY A 765 3.76 -23.61 27.00
N ALA A 766 4.63 -23.81 26.01
CA ALA A 766 6.09 -23.80 26.17
C ALA A 766 6.59 -22.41 26.55
N ALA A 767 6.13 -21.37 25.84
CA ALA A 767 6.49 -19.99 26.08
C ALA A 767 6.07 -19.50 27.48
N LEU A 768 4.89 -19.89 27.96
CA LEU A 768 4.40 -19.55 29.30
C LEU A 768 5.10 -20.32 30.44
N ARG A 769 5.78 -21.44 30.15
CA ARG A 769 6.60 -22.16 31.13
C ARG A 769 8.03 -21.63 31.22
N ALA A 770 8.45 -20.83 30.24
CA ALA A 770 9.78 -20.25 30.22
C ALA A 770 9.94 -19.17 31.32
N PRO A 771 11.17 -18.89 31.79
CA PRO A 771 11.44 -17.86 32.79
C PRO A 771 10.98 -16.43 32.41
N TRP A 772 10.71 -16.17 31.13
CA TRP A 772 10.25 -14.89 30.56
C TRP A 772 8.76 -14.93 30.14
N SER A 773 7.96 -15.78 30.79
CA SER A 773 6.53 -15.96 30.49
C SER A 773 5.68 -14.69 30.56
N GLU A 774 6.11 -13.65 31.28
CA GLU A 774 5.39 -12.37 31.38
C GLU A 774 5.21 -11.69 30.01
N VAL A 775 6.21 -11.79 29.13
CA VAL A 775 6.16 -11.24 27.76
C VAL A 775 5.10 -11.95 26.93
N TRP A 776 4.97 -13.27 27.11
CA TRP A 776 4.05 -14.11 26.36
C TRP A 776 2.62 -14.12 26.93
N ARG A 777 2.43 -13.64 28.16
CA ARG A 777 1.10 -13.56 28.78
C ARG A 777 0.19 -12.55 28.09
N GLN A 778 0.74 -11.41 27.64
CA GLN A 778 -0.05 -10.44 26.89
C GLN A 778 -0.45 -10.99 25.51
N GLU A 779 0.45 -11.71 24.85
CA GLU A 779 0.16 -12.37 23.57
C GLU A 779 -0.91 -13.46 23.73
N ALA A 780 -0.80 -14.29 24.78
CA ALA A 780 -1.82 -15.29 25.14
C ALA A 780 -3.23 -14.68 25.32
N LEU A 781 -3.32 -13.51 25.96
CA LEU A 781 -4.60 -12.82 26.21
C LEU A 781 -5.17 -12.16 24.94
N ARG A 782 -4.31 -11.79 23.99
CA ARG A 782 -4.72 -11.24 22.69
C ARG A 782 -5.17 -12.33 21.70
N ASN A 783 -4.77 -13.58 21.92
CA ASN A 783 -4.97 -14.69 20.98
C ASN A 783 -6.08 -15.72 21.34
N PRO A 784 -7.33 -15.33 21.70
CA PRO A 784 -8.43 -16.29 21.86
C PRO A 784 -9.25 -16.43 20.56
N GLN A 785 -8.70 -17.05 19.51
CA GLN A 785 -9.46 -17.29 18.24
C GLN A 785 -9.47 -18.74 17.73
N GLY A 786 -8.69 -19.65 18.33
CA GLY A 786 -8.67 -21.06 17.89
C GLY A 786 -10.06 -21.75 17.84
N PRO A 787 -10.93 -21.58 18.85
CA PRO A 787 -12.30 -22.12 18.81
C PRO A 787 -13.21 -21.47 17.75
N GLU A 788 -13.00 -20.19 17.44
CA GLU A 788 -13.83 -19.46 16.46
C GLU A 788 -13.62 -19.97 15.03
N ILE A 789 -12.45 -20.55 14.74
CA ILE A 789 -12.14 -21.16 13.44
C ILE A 789 -12.59 -22.62 13.40
N THR A 790 -12.32 -23.39 14.46
CA THR A 790 -12.59 -24.84 14.49
C THR A 790 -14.08 -25.16 14.65
N ARG A 791 -14.81 -24.45 15.51
CA ARG A 791 -16.21 -24.79 15.81
C ARG A 791 -17.17 -24.68 14.61
N PRO A 792 -17.13 -23.65 13.76
CA PRO A 792 -18.00 -23.60 12.58
C PRO A 792 -17.72 -24.74 11.59
N LEU A 793 -16.46 -25.17 11.47
CA LEU A 793 -16.08 -26.32 10.61
C LEU A 793 -16.54 -27.66 11.19
N GLU A 794 -16.45 -27.84 12.52
CA GLU A 794 -17.02 -29.01 13.21
C GLU A 794 -18.51 -29.14 12.92
N VAL A 795 -19.26 -28.04 13.09
CA VAL A 795 -20.72 -28.03 12.85
C VAL A 795 -21.04 -28.21 11.37
N LEU A 796 -20.27 -27.61 10.46
CA LEU A 796 -20.42 -27.84 9.01
C LEU A 796 -20.24 -29.34 8.67
N LEU A 797 -19.21 -29.98 9.22
CA LEU A 797 -18.97 -31.41 9.03
C LEU A 797 -20.09 -32.27 9.64
N GLU A 798 -20.56 -31.94 10.85
CA GLU A 798 -21.72 -32.60 11.48
C GLU A 798 -22.96 -32.55 10.56
N TYR A 799 -23.25 -31.40 9.95
CA TYR A 799 -24.35 -31.25 8.99
C TYR A 799 -24.16 -32.07 7.71
N LEU A 800 -22.93 -32.11 7.16
CA LEU A 800 -22.59 -32.89 5.97
C LEU A 800 -22.69 -34.40 6.21
N VAL A 801 -22.40 -34.87 7.41
CA VAL A 801 -22.53 -36.30 7.78
C VAL A 801 -23.98 -36.64 8.11
N ALA A 802 -24.71 -35.75 8.76
CA ALA A 802 -26.08 -36.00 9.19
C ALA A 802 -27.12 -35.89 8.06
N ARG A 803 -26.79 -35.20 6.95
CA ARG A 803 -27.69 -35.01 5.81
C ARG A 803 -27.04 -35.55 4.53
N GLU A 804 -27.80 -36.26 3.71
CA GLU A 804 -27.33 -36.67 2.40
C GLU A 804 -27.04 -35.43 1.55
N THR A 805 -25.81 -35.33 1.03
CA THR A 805 -25.44 -34.38 -0.01
C THR A 805 -25.81 -34.98 -1.36
N CYS A 806 -26.59 -34.24 -2.16
CA CYS A 806 -27.13 -34.73 -3.44
C CYS A 806 -26.61 -33.94 -4.65
N GLY A 807 -25.71 -33.00 -4.42
CA GLY A 807 -25.15 -32.15 -5.47
C GLY A 807 -24.01 -32.80 -6.23
N VAL A 808 -23.54 -32.09 -7.25
CA VAL A 808 -22.43 -32.52 -8.12
C VAL A 808 -21.15 -31.70 -7.90
N MET A 809 -21.25 -30.60 -7.14
CA MET A 809 -20.16 -29.66 -6.93
C MET A 809 -19.13 -30.22 -5.94
N ARG A 810 -17.85 -30.33 -6.30
CA ARG A 810 -16.80 -30.58 -5.31
C ARG A 810 -16.29 -29.24 -4.76
N PRO A 811 -16.56 -28.88 -3.49
CA PRO A 811 -16.16 -27.57 -2.98
C PRO A 811 -14.64 -27.42 -2.92
N ASP A 812 -14.15 -26.19 -3.12
CA ASP A 812 -12.75 -25.83 -2.90
C ASP A 812 -12.55 -24.99 -1.62
N ARG A 813 -11.35 -24.42 -1.42
CA ARG A 813 -11.03 -23.60 -0.23
C ARG A 813 -11.99 -22.42 -0.02
N PHE A 814 -12.45 -21.76 -1.09
CA PHE A 814 -13.32 -20.58 -0.98
C PHE A 814 -14.74 -20.99 -0.66
N ASP A 815 -15.24 -22.08 -1.25
CA ASP A 815 -16.54 -22.65 -0.90
C ASP A 815 -16.59 -23.06 0.57
N VAL A 816 -15.54 -23.74 1.05
CA VAL A 816 -15.45 -24.14 2.47
C VAL A 816 -15.29 -22.91 3.38
N GLY A 817 -14.52 -21.91 2.97
CA GLY A 817 -14.39 -20.64 3.70
C GLY A 817 -15.74 -19.92 3.82
N TYR A 818 -16.53 -19.87 2.74
CA TYR A 818 -17.87 -19.29 2.75
C TYR A 818 -18.80 -20.08 3.65
N GLY A 819 -18.80 -21.42 3.55
CA GLY A 819 -19.54 -22.29 4.46
C GLY A 819 -19.19 -22.03 5.92
N ARG A 820 -17.89 -21.97 6.25
CA ARG A 820 -17.39 -21.63 7.59
C ARG A 820 -17.93 -20.29 8.07
N ALA A 821 -17.92 -19.26 7.23
CA ALA A 821 -18.42 -17.92 7.56
C ALA A 821 -19.93 -17.91 7.83
N VAL A 822 -20.72 -18.63 7.03
CA VAL A 822 -22.17 -18.79 7.23
C VAL A 822 -22.45 -19.47 8.57
N PHE A 823 -21.76 -20.58 8.88
CA PHE A 823 -21.92 -21.28 10.15
C PHE A 823 -21.43 -20.47 11.35
N ASN A 824 -20.39 -19.64 11.18
CA ASN A 824 -19.93 -18.72 12.22
C ASN A 824 -21.02 -17.71 12.58
N TRP A 825 -21.64 -17.08 11.57
CA TRP A 825 -22.79 -16.19 11.77
C TRP A 825 -23.98 -16.91 12.41
N PHE A 826 -24.28 -18.13 11.97
CA PHE A 826 -25.36 -18.94 12.53
C PHE A 826 -25.15 -19.21 14.03
N LEU A 827 -23.93 -19.60 14.42
CA LEU A 827 -23.58 -19.84 15.83
C LEU A 827 -23.61 -18.55 16.65
N LYS A 828 -23.11 -17.43 16.12
CA LYS A 828 -23.13 -16.12 16.79
C LYS A 828 -24.55 -15.65 17.08
N ILE A 829 -25.42 -15.63 16.06
CA ILE A 829 -26.81 -15.19 16.22
C ILE A 829 -27.59 -16.17 17.11
N GLY A 830 -27.36 -17.49 16.96
CA GLY A 830 -27.98 -18.49 17.83
C GLY A 830 -27.61 -18.32 19.30
N THR A 831 -26.35 -17.97 19.58
CA THR A 831 -25.88 -17.68 20.95
C THR A 831 -26.52 -16.41 21.52
N ILE A 832 -26.64 -15.35 20.72
CA ILE A 832 -27.33 -14.11 21.09
C ILE A 832 -28.79 -14.40 21.44
N LEU A 833 -29.51 -15.15 20.60
CA LEU A 833 -30.90 -15.52 20.84
C LEU A 833 -31.08 -16.41 22.09
N SER A 834 -30.23 -17.42 22.27
CA SER A 834 -30.27 -18.27 23.46
C SER A 834 -30.05 -17.46 24.75
N SER A 835 -29.13 -16.49 24.72
CA SER A 835 -28.86 -15.59 25.85
C SER A 835 -30.02 -14.63 26.12
N ALA A 836 -30.65 -14.12 25.06
CA ALA A 836 -31.82 -13.26 25.15
C ALA A 836 -33.04 -14.01 25.70
N ASP A 837 -33.30 -15.24 25.23
CA ASP A 837 -34.38 -16.10 25.72
C ASP A 837 -34.18 -16.49 27.20
N GLN A 838 -32.93 -16.53 27.68
CA GLN A 838 -32.59 -16.75 29.10
C GLN A 838 -32.59 -15.48 29.95
N GLY A 839 -32.87 -14.31 29.36
CA GLY A 839 -32.92 -13.02 30.07
C GLY A 839 -31.57 -12.54 30.62
N LEU A 840 -30.45 -13.03 30.05
CA LEU A 840 -29.12 -12.86 30.66
C LEU A 840 -28.45 -11.51 30.33
N THR A 841 -28.95 -10.71 29.38
CA THR A 841 -28.32 -9.43 28.95
C THR A 841 -29.22 -8.58 28.03
N GLU A 842 -29.06 -7.25 28.06
CA GLU A 842 -29.57 -6.36 27.01
C GLU A 842 -28.63 -6.38 25.80
N TRP A 843 -29.13 -6.83 24.65
CA TRP A 843 -28.37 -6.92 23.40
C TRP A 843 -28.82 -5.87 22.39
N ILE A 844 -27.87 -5.44 21.56
CA ILE A 844 -28.05 -4.41 20.54
C ILE A 844 -27.62 -5.01 19.20
N ILE A 845 -28.47 -4.93 18.18
CA ILE A 845 -28.09 -5.22 16.79
C ILE A 845 -28.08 -3.91 16.01
N ASN A 846 -26.95 -3.62 15.38
CA ASN A 846 -26.85 -2.55 14.39
C ASN A 846 -27.02 -3.15 13.00
N VAL A 847 -28.07 -2.74 12.30
CA VAL A 847 -28.20 -2.92 10.86
C VAL A 847 -27.70 -1.63 10.23
N THR A 848 -26.46 -1.62 9.77
CA THR A 848 -25.92 -0.47 9.03
C THR A 848 -26.28 -0.60 7.55
N PRO A 849 -26.41 0.52 6.82
CA PRO A 849 -26.51 0.51 5.37
C PRO A 849 -25.44 -0.37 4.77
#